data_AF-T0T4P0-F1
#
_entry.id   AF-T0T4P0-F1
#
_cell.length_a   1.000
_cell.length_b   1.000
_cell.length_c   1.000
_cell.angle_alpha   90.00
_cell.angle_beta   90.00
_cell.angle_gamma   90.00
#
_symmetry.space_group_name_H-M   'P 1'
#
loop_
_entity.id
_entity.type
_entity.pdbx_description
1 polymer ?
#
loop_
_entity_poly.entity_id
_entity_poly.type
_entity_poly.pdbx_seq_one_letter_code
_entity_poly.pdbx_strand_id
1 'polypeptide(L)'
;MSKKHLITALLLSATLNVSAKISEDISLVDKQWGLKNTGVEYTRKDGEFTRDIIRGKVGFDINLPEDIESLAQNSQETIVAVIDTGVDIDHPDLKERIWENPECKGKTPEQRAKMSCFGLNVLDSNGDVLDTVGHGTHIAGVIASVANNYGTSGMTHSKVKIMPMKAARSQFRGYTVNGQLTSELMASAVMFALRNGAKVINLSLGYPKVIVSPKVLATFDYAQKNGVVIVAAAGNNNKNKPVFPCNFPGVICVGAMDAAGNKLLSSNYGHKVDIYAPGENIISTIPQGLESEIIRVNGYDARNGTSHASPFVAGLAALLKSQDPNMPVAEVKRRILANAKMIKAQDGKVYPFIDVKNTLNNTNKNSVLLDLKNVDEVSVDGEGRFELKIPIAKATTNFNFYVKSQDQDLSFESNAEAKAMAIDVAETNEILLKGVVKNLLSSADKQMELVIVQNGSETKYLVDIDFNMVSVETSKAPVLGIPAQAIVKITKYYKRSSLQRVLERDSHKQTQDLFFPNPSKKNEVILLKEQANRFIPIKLKLEKMSEISSVIKVDINLDGEKDYFVYGATEDKRKYFFAYFDKDGKPLFSKNYWLLPSTRFGGLPFVRGFEKFSYIKVKTQDFGEFLAPLIVREWDLPFVDNSEDPIDRLLLDKKKRGYYLLPEVNEKFVELKLRTIDSYNNITRLRKELGVNAFDTLDIAHIINQDEGEKSAGVVRTTYVYGEGFRKKTAIVEFSSPDQFKIVTKNLGKNVDKNDYSRFRSSADKTFSDELMFVRLFKRNLLRVSNTEASRSFNLKSETWENPIVGTVEVFTNGEGKRNYFIESRYKIFSVTEENGLVSSMSALPVNRESSYPGLSFSQSFQGVSLGDGHVGVFTDTKSIYGETVSVMTNVDNEFIRPVKFNILMKPNCVSIGQSEIKGSSMLQMHCTNGKNSWIERQKLSF
;
A
#
# COMPACT_ATOMS: atom_id res chain seq x y z
N MET A 1 38.07 16.98 -68.27
CA MET A 1 38.08 18.13 -67.32
C MET A 1 36.94 17.91 -66.32
N SER A 2 37.03 18.09 -65.00
CA SER A 2 38.16 18.27 -64.09
C SER A 2 37.58 18.18 -62.66
N LYS A 3 38.33 17.53 -61.75
CA LYS A 3 38.48 17.84 -60.32
C LYS A 3 37.22 18.18 -59.51
N LYS A 4 36.82 17.25 -58.62
CA LYS A 4 36.62 17.49 -57.16
C LYS A 4 36.09 16.24 -56.43
N HIS A 5 36.82 15.13 -56.44
CA HIS A 5 36.57 13.96 -55.57
C HIS A 5 37.90 13.43 -55.01
N LEU A 6 38.66 14.29 -54.34
CA LEU A 6 39.93 13.91 -53.71
C LEU A 6 40.20 14.67 -52.40
N ILE A 7 39.16 14.94 -51.59
CA ILE A 7 39.28 15.39 -50.19
C ILE A 7 38.12 14.79 -49.39
N THR A 8 38.05 13.47 -49.27
CA THR A 8 37.14 12.79 -48.30
C THR A 8 37.64 11.42 -47.86
N ALA A 9 38.89 11.05 -48.17
CA ALA A 9 39.46 9.74 -47.83
C ALA A 9 40.62 9.81 -46.82
N LEU A 10 40.94 10.98 -46.26
CA LEU A 10 41.98 11.15 -45.22
C LEU A 10 41.48 11.77 -43.90
N LEU A 11 40.17 11.96 -43.74
CA LEU A 11 39.54 12.46 -42.51
C LEU A 11 38.60 11.44 -41.84
N LEU A 12 38.54 10.20 -42.34
CA LEU A 12 37.75 9.11 -41.76
C LEU A 12 38.56 8.05 -41.00
N SER A 13 39.87 8.25 -40.85
CA SER A 13 40.76 7.35 -40.09
C SER A 13 41.41 8.03 -38.87
N ALA A 14 40.96 9.23 -38.50
CA ALA A 14 41.45 9.98 -37.33
C ALA A 14 40.36 10.41 -36.33
N THR A 15 39.11 9.93 -36.49
CA THR A 15 38.01 10.16 -35.53
C THR A 15 37.39 8.87 -34.98
N LEU A 16 38.05 7.73 -35.21
CA LEU A 16 37.81 6.46 -34.51
C LEU A 16 38.97 6.17 -33.56
N ASN A 17 39.22 7.05 -32.59
CA ASN A 17 40.05 6.75 -31.40
C ASN A 17 40.03 7.85 -30.31
N VAL A 18 38.93 8.59 -30.15
CA VAL A 18 38.78 9.57 -29.05
C VAL A 18 37.52 9.33 -28.20
N SER A 19 37.00 8.11 -28.14
CA SER A 19 35.96 7.76 -27.14
C SER A 19 36.20 6.45 -26.41
N ALA A 20 37.45 5.99 -26.36
CA ALA A 20 37.85 4.83 -25.56
C ALA A 20 39.14 5.15 -24.79
N LYS A 21 39.08 6.19 -23.94
CA LYS A 21 40.14 6.45 -22.93
C LYS A 21 39.68 7.30 -21.74
N ILE A 22 38.42 7.14 -21.33
CA ILE A 22 37.95 7.51 -19.99
C ILE A 22 37.29 6.27 -19.39
N SER A 23 38.10 5.25 -19.17
CA SER A 23 37.83 4.16 -18.23
C SER A 23 38.98 4.24 -17.23
N GLU A 24 39.05 5.35 -16.50
CA GLU A 24 39.84 5.34 -15.26
C GLU A 24 39.19 4.30 -14.35
N ASP A 25 40.00 3.44 -13.75
CA ASP A 25 39.63 2.48 -12.73
C ASP A 25 39.06 3.24 -11.51
N ILE A 26 37.80 3.66 -11.58
CA ILE A 26 37.14 4.35 -10.47
C ILE A 26 36.83 3.29 -9.41
N SER A 27 37.63 3.27 -8.36
CA SER A 27 37.29 2.57 -7.12
C SER A 27 36.22 3.36 -6.36
N LEU A 28 35.14 2.68 -6.02
CA LEU A 28 34.01 3.17 -5.22
C LEU A 28 34.05 2.63 -3.78
N VAL A 29 35.07 1.86 -3.42
CA VAL A 29 35.20 1.20 -2.10
C VAL A 29 35.15 2.23 -0.96
N ASP A 30 35.87 3.35 -1.09
CA ASP A 30 35.88 4.42 -0.09
C ASP A 30 34.55 5.19 0.01
N LYS A 31 33.61 4.95 -0.91
CA LYS A 31 32.26 5.52 -0.90
C LYS A 31 31.24 4.57 -0.25
N GLN A 32 31.60 3.30 -0.01
CA GLN A 32 30.71 2.31 0.60
C GLN A 32 30.71 2.43 2.13
N TRP A 33 30.02 3.47 2.64
CA TRP A 33 29.95 3.74 4.07
C TRP A 33 29.45 2.57 4.92
N GLY A 34 28.61 1.70 4.34
CA GLY A 34 28.13 0.50 5.02
C GLY A 34 29.26 -0.46 5.41
N LEU A 35 30.33 -0.55 4.62
CA LEU A 35 31.51 -1.35 4.94
C LEU A 35 32.46 -0.59 5.88
N LYS A 36 32.69 0.69 5.59
CA LYS A 36 33.57 1.57 6.37
C LYS A 36 33.08 3.01 6.29
N ASN A 37 32.61 3.56 7.40
CA ASN A 37 32.07 4.91 7.45
C ASN A 37 33.16 5.89 7.93
N THR A 38 33.72 6.63 6.97
CA THR A 38 34.73 7.68 7.22
C THR A 38 34.10 9.06 7.49
N GLY A 39 32.79 9.11 7.75
CA GLY A 39 32.03 10.36 7.89
C GLY A 39 31.49 10.86 6.56
N VAL A 40 31.02 9.95 5.71
CA VAL A 40 30.51 10.30 4.37
C VAL A 40 29.37 11.32 4.46
N GLU A 41 29.31 12.26 3.51
CA GLU A 41 28.18 13.17 3.38
C GLU A 41 27.44 12.88 2.07
N TYR A 42 26.12 12.83 2.13
CA TYR A 42 25.28 12.72 0.94
C TYR A 42 23.96 13.47 1.13
N THR A 43 23.32 13.82 0.01
CA THR A 43 22.10 14.62 0.03
C THR A 43 20.85 13.77 -0.05
N ARG A 44 19.89 14.01 0.85
CA ARG A 44 18.52 13.49 0.80
C ARG A 44 17.58 14.56 0.24
N LYS A 45 16.55 14.18 -0.51
CA LYS A 45 15.55 15.15 -1.02
C LYS A 45 14.62 15.61 0.11
N ASP A 46 14.63 16.91 0.41
CA ASP A 46 13.72 17.56 1.39
C ASP A 46 12.71 18.52 0.73
N GLY A 47 12.74 18.61 -0.60
CA GLY A 47 11.81 19.41 -1.37
C GLY A 47 12.05 19.26 -2.86
N GLU A 48 11.26 19.98 -3.65
CA GLU A 48 11.49 20.10 -5.10
C GLU A 48 12.90 20.63 -5.37
N PHE A 49 13.27 21.71 -4.67
CA PHE A 49 14.54 22.41 -4.82
C PHE A 49 15.44 22.37 -3.56
N THR A 50 14.96 21.80 -2.45
CA THR A 50 15.74 21.69 -1.21
C THR A 50 16.27 20.28 -1.01
N ARG A 51 17.41 20.19 -0.32
CA ARG A 51 18.11 18.95 0.01
C ARG A 51 18.57 19.02 1.46
N ASP A 52 18.43 17.92 2.18
CA ASP A 52 19.04 17.71 3.48
C ASP A 52 20.41 17.05 3.29
N ILE A 53 21.38 17.43 4.11
CA ILE A 53 22.70 16.79 4.13
C ILE A 53 22.71 15.77 5.26
N ILE A 54 22.83 14.49 4.90
CA ILE A 54 23.06 13.41 5.85
C ILE A 54 24.56 13.31 6.08
N ARG A 55 24.95 13.47 7.34
CA ARG A 55 26.36 13.38 7.77
C ARG A 55 26.59 12.05 8.46
N GLY A 56 27.42 11.23 7.85
CA GLY A 56 27.83 9.94 8.37
C GLY A 56 28.52 10.08 9.72
N LYS A 57 28.18 9.20 10.66
CA LYS A 57 28.91 9.09 11.92
C LYS A 57 30.11 8.18 11.72
N VAL A 58 31.33 8.70 11.91
CA VAL A 58 32.56 7.91 11.75
C VAL A 58 32.49 6.63 12.59
N GLY A 59 32.82 5.49 11.97
CA GLY A 59 32.74 4.15 12.59
C GLY A 59 31.32 3.63 12.85
N PHE A 60 30.30 4.30 12.31
CA PHE A 60 28.95 3.75 12.20
C PHE A 60 28.81 3.00 10.87
N ASP A 61 29.26 1.75 10.88
CA ASP A 61 29.27 0.79 9.78
C ASP A 61 29.14 -0.64 10.34
N ILE A 62 29.13 -1.65 9.49
CA ILE A 62 28.94 -3.06 9.90
C ILE A 62 30.11 -3.64 10.71
N ASN A 63 31.17 -2.87 10.99
CA ASN A 63 32.39 -3.34 11.67
C ASN A 63 33.01 -4.55 10.94
N LEU A 64 33.25 -4.40 9.64
CA LEU A 64 33.86 -5.44 8.81
C LEU A 64 35.36 -5.61 9.19
N PRO A 65 35.87 -6.85 9.34
CA PRO A 65 37.31 -7.09 9.48
C PRO A 65 38.09 -6.51 8.30
N GLU A 66 39.24 -5.86 8.57
CA GLU A 66 40.06 -5.19 7.53
C GLU A 66 40.57 -6.17 6.47
N ASP A 67 40.93 -7.39 6.86
CA ASP A 67 41.35 -8.46 5.95
C ASP A 67 40.32 -9.60 5.95
N ILE A 68 39.19 -9.38 5.28
CA ILE A 68 38.13 -10.38 5.16
C ILE A 68 38.59 -11.61 4.36
N GLU A 69 39.52 -11.43 3.42
CA GLU A 69 39.96 -12.49 2.50
C GLU A 69 40.85 -13.52 3.21
N SER A 70 41.58 -13.14 4.26
CA SER A 70 42.30 -14.08 5.13
C SER A 70 41.42 -15.22 5.69
N LEU A 71 40.13 -14.94 5.92
CA LEU A 71 39.18 -15.95 6.39
C LEU A 71 38.94 -17.07 5.35
N ALA A 72 39.14 -16.80 4.05
CA ALA A 72 38.92 -17.77 2.98
C ALA A 72 39.77 -19.04 3.12
N GLN A 73 40.96 -18.93 3.74
CA GLN A 73 41.90 -20.05 3.90
C GLN A 73 41.33 -21.18 4.77
N ASN A 74 40.48 -20.85 5.74
CA ASN A 74 39.85 -21.78 6.67
C ASN A 74 38.33 -21.94 6.42
N SER A 75 37.86 -21.49 5.26
CA SER A 75 36.44 -21.47 4.89
C SER A 75 36.11 -22.47 3.77
N GLN A 76 34.96 -23.10 3.90
CA GLN A 76 34.34 -23.90 2.85
C GLN A 76 33.59 -23.02 1.85
N GLU A 77 33.47 -23.49 0.61
CA GLU A 77 32.64 -22.82 -0.39
C GLU A 77 31.18 -22.76 0.08
N THR A 78 30.62 -21.56 0.12
CA THR A 78 29.25 -21.30 0.60
C THR A 78 28.45 -20.62 -0.49
N ILE A 79 27.33 -21.24 -0.86
CA ILE A 79 26.42 -20.69 -1.86
C ILE A 79 25.34 -19.84 -1.18
N VAL A 80 25.17 -18.61 -1.67
CA VAL A 80 24.11 -17.67 -1.30
C VAL A 80 23.18 -17.52 -2.50
N ALA A 81 21.93 -17.97 -2.36
CA ALA A 81 20.92 -17.74 -3.39
C ALA A 81 20.31 -16.35 -3.24
N VAL A 82 20.33 -15.57 -4.32
CA VAL A 82 19.73 -14.23 -4.39
C VAL A 82 18.42 -14.35 -5.17
N ILE A 83 17.30 -14.40 -4.44
CA ILE A 83 15.96 -14.50 -5.03
C ILE A 83 15.42 -13.09 -5.28
N ASP A 84 15.54 -12.63 -6.54
CA ASP A 84 15.35 -11.22 -6.92
C ASP A 84 15.01 -11.06 -8.43
N THR A 85 15.39 -9.95 -9.08
CA THR A 85 15.11 -9.65 -10.49
C THR A 85 16.03 -10.35 -11.50
N GLY A 86 16.96 -11.18 -11.01
CA GLY A 86 18.07 -11.75 -11.76
C GLY A 86 19.41 -11.18 -11.30
N VAL A 87 20.51 -11.56 -11.94
CA VAL A 87 21.84 -10.97 -11.76
C VAL A 87 22.51 -10.83 -13.13
N ASP A 88 23.21 -9.72 -13.36
CA ASP A 88 24.18 -9.61 -14.46
C ASP A 88 25.39 -10.50 -14.16
N ILE A 89 25.35 -11.74 -14.66
CA ILE A 89 26.36 -12.76 -14.40
C ILE A 89 27.70 -12.48 -15.09
N ASP A 90 27.70 -11.58 -16.09
CA ASP A 90 28.89 -11.19 -16.84
C ASP A 90 29.51 -9.89 -16.30
N HIS A 91 28.91 -9.29 -15.26
CA HIS A 91 29.44 -8.09 -14.63
C HIS A 91 30.88 -8.33 -14.12
N PRO A 92 31.87 -7.48 -14.45
CA PRO A 92 33.28 -7.70 -14.14
C PRO A 92 33.55 -7.95 -12.65
N ASP A 93 32.87 -7.22 -11.78
CA ASP A 93 32.96 -7.37 -10.32
C ASP A 93 32.17 -8.56 -9.75
N LEU A 94 31.39 -9.29 -10.55
CA LEU A 94 30.56 -10.41 -10.07
C LEU A 94 30.87 -11.75 -10.72
N LYS A 95 31.34 -11.78 -11.97
CA LYS A 95 31.48 -13.02 -12.76
C LYS A 95 32.24 -14.15 -12.06
N GLU A 96 33.28 -13.80 -11.29
CA GLU A 96 34.10 -14.77 -10.54
C GLU A 96 33.43 -15.30 -9.26
N ARG A 97 32.33 -14.66 -8.88
CA ARG A 97 31.56 -14.91 -7.67
C ARG A 97 30.22 -15.58 -7.99
N ILE A 98 29.88 -15.77 -9.25
CA ILE A 98 28.68 -16.51 -9.66
C ILE A 98 28.89 -18.02 -9.47
N TRP A 99 27.89 -18.67 -8.89
CA TRP A 99 27.81 -20.12 -8.78
C TRP A 99 27.47 -20.73 -10.14
N GLU A 100 28.15 -21.83 -10.46
CA GLU A 100 27.85 -22.64 -11.63
C GLU A 100 27.43 -24.05 -11.20
N ASN A 101 26.32 -24.52 -11.75
CA ASN A 101 25.85 -25.88 -11.56
C ASN A 101 26.92 -26.89 -12.02
N PRO A 102 27.42 -27.76 -11.13
CA PRO A 102 28.39 -28.78 -11.50
C PRO A 102 27.95 -29.67 -12.66
N GLU A 103 26.65 -29.89 -12.86
CA GLU A 103 26.09 -30.69 -13.95
C GLU A 103 26.29 -30.05 -15.35
N CYS A 104 26.56 -28.74 -15.40
CA CYS A 104 26.83 -28.02 -16.63
C CYS A 104 28.30 -28.09 -17.07
N LYS A 105 29.20 -28.59 -16.22
CA LYS A 105 30.61 -28.78 -16.58
C LYS A 105 30.74 -29.84 -17.68
N GLY A 106 31.51 -29.51 -18.72
CA GLY A 106 31.73 -30.40 -19.87
C GLY A 106 30.56 -30.53 -20.86
N LYS A 107 29.52 -29.68 -20.75
CA LYS A 107 28.38 -29.62 -21.68
C LYS A 107 28.64 -28.62 -22.82
N THR A 108 28.09 -28.88 -24.02
CA THR A 108 28.17 -27.93 -25.14
C THR A 108 27.29 -26.69 -24.90
N PRO A 109 27.53 -25.56 -25.59
CA PRO A 109 26.67 -24.37 -25.48
C PRO A 109 25.18 -24.65 -25.69
N GLU A 110 24.83 -25.53 -26.65
CA GLU A 110 23.45 -25.90 -26.96
C GLU A 110 22.80 -26.73 -25.85
N GLN A 111 23.59 -27.57 -25.17
CA GLN A 111 23.13 -28.34 -24.01
C GLN A 111 22.93 -27.40 -22.80
N ARG A 112 23.90 -26.51 -22.56
CA ARG A 112 23.85 -25.51 -21.48
C ARG A 112 22.65 -24.57 -21.62
N ALA A 113 22.31 -24.15 -22.84
CA ALA A 113 21.16 -23.30 -23.12
C ALA A 113 19.80 -23.91 -22.72
N LYS A 114 19.74 -25.24 -22.56
CA LYS A 114 18.54 -25.98 -22.11
C LYS A 114 18.57 -26.30 -20.61
N MET A 115 19.63 -25.90 -19.90
CA MET A 115 19.87 -26.22 -18.50
C MET A 115 19.88 -24.94 -17.64
N SER A 116 19.62 -25.10 -16.35
CA SER A 116 19.77 -24.06 -15.33
C SER A 116 21.22 -24.03 -14.82
N CYS A 117 22.15 -23.51 -15.63
CA CYS A 117 23.59 -23.58 -15.34
C CYS A 117 24.08 -22.58 -14.28
N PHE A 118 23.44 -21.42 -14.15
CA PHE A 118 23.83 -20.42 -13.15
C PHE A 118 22.74 -20.23 -12.09
N GLY A 119 21.51 -20.64 -12.40
CA GLY A 119 20.36 -20.52 -11.51
C GLY A 119 19.06 -20.71 -12.27
N LEU A 120 17.95 -20.21 -11.71
CA LEU A 120 16.62 -20.44 -12.24
C LEU A 120 15.82 -19.13 -12.34
N ASN A 121 15.16 -18.94 -13.47
CA ASN A 121 14.06 -18.00 -13.62
C ASN A 121 12.75 -18.73 -13.36
N VAL A 122 12.15 -18.46 -12.21
CA VAL A 122 10.88 -19.08 -11.81
C VAL A 122 9.67 -18.45 -12.49
N LEU A 123 9.81 -17.26 -13.09
CA LEU A 123 8.73 -16.61 -13.82
C LEU A 123 8.44 -17.35 -15.13
N ASP A 124 9.49 -17.77 -15.83
CA ASP A 124 9.41 -18.43 -17.14
C ASP A 124 9.87 -19.90 -17.12
N SER A 125 10.25 -20.41 -15.95
CA SER A 125 10.69 -21.79 -15.72
C SER A 125 11.87 -22.23 -16.60
N ASN A 126 12.90 -21.37 -16.72
CA ASN A 126 14.08 -21.61 -17.55
C ASN A 126 15.39 -21.13 -16.87
N GLY A 127 16.53 -21.30 -17.54
CA GLY A 127 17.86 -20.92 -17.03
C GLY A 127 18.25 -19.44 -17.22
N ASP A 128 17.39 -18.58 -17.75
CA ASP A 128 17.71 -17.17 -18.02
C ASP A 128 17.60 -16.30 -16.77
N VAL A 129 18.72 -16.12 -16.09
CA VAL A 129 18.81 -15.36 -14.84
C VAL A 129 19.22 -13.90 -15.01
N LEU A 130 19.27 -13.38 -16.25
CA LEU A 130 19.76 -12.02 -16.50
C LEU A 130 18.86 -10.97 -15.87
N ASP A 131 19.49 -9.95 -15.30
CA ASP A 131 18.80 -8.84 -14.64
C ASP A 131 18.54 -7.69 -15.62
N THR A 132 17.27 -7.36 -15.81
CA THR A 132 16.82 -6.24 -16.66
C THR A 132 16.27 -5.08 -15.85
N VAL A 133 16.33 -5.15 -14.52
CA VAL A 133 15.79 -4.15 -13.58
C VAL A 133 16.91 -3.54 -12.74
N GLY A 134 17.95 -4.32 -12.47
CA GLY A 134 19.16 -3.91 -11.76
C GLY A 134 19.12 -4.09 -10.24
N HIS A 135 17.98 -4.52 -9.68
CA HIS A 135 17.84 -4.70 -8.24
C HIS A 135 18.66 -5.91 -7.76
N GLY A 136 18.46 -7.09 -8.35
CA GLY A 136 19.16 -8.30 -7.92
C GLY A 136 20.68 -8.26 -8.13
N THR A 137 21.15 -7.59 -9.20
CA THR A 137 22.59 -7.33 -9.42
C THR A 137 23.17 -6.44 -8.31
N HIS A 138 22.41 -5.44 -7.86
CA HIS A 138 22.82 -4.56 -6.74
C HIS A 138 22.94 -5.33 -5.44
N ILE A 139 21.96 -6.20 -5.15
CA ILE A 139 22.00 -7.08 -3.99
C ILE A 139 23.20 -8.04 -4.04
N ALA A 140 23.48 -8.66 -5.19
CA ALA A 140 24.62 -9.56 -5.36
C ALA A 140 25.96 -8.85 -5.10
N GLY A 141 26.11 -7.60 -5.57
CA GLY A 141 27.30 -6.78 -5.34
C GLY A 141 27.57 -6.46 -3.87
N VAL A 142 26.52 -6.17 -3.08
CA VAL A 142 26.69 -5.91 -1.64
C VAL A 142 27.23 -7.15 -0.92
N ILE A 143 26.78 -8.34 -1.32
CA ILE A 143 27.21 -9.60 -0.72
C ILE A 143 28.65 -9.92 -1.14
N ALA A 144 28.94 -9.91 -2.44
CA ALA A 144 30.10 -10.61 -2.96
C ALA A 144 30.80 -9.94 -4.15
N SER A 145 30.62 -8.64 -4.43
CA SER A 145 31.47 -7.99 -5.44
C SER A 145 32.96 -8.16 -5.13
N VAL A 146 33.77 -8.33 -6.17
CA VAL A 146 35.19 -8.62 -6.04
C VAL A 146 35.92 -7.40 -5.49
N ALA A 147 36.50 -7.52 -4.30
CA ALA A 147 37.39 -6.51 -3.74
C ALA A 147 38.65 -6.37 -4.63
N ASN A 148 38.65 -5.36 -5.50
CA ASN A 148 39.77 -5.03 -6.37
C ASN A 148 39.95 -3.49 -6.45
N ASN A 149 40.81 -2.99 -7.34
CA ASN A 149 41.11 -1.56 -7.46
C ASN A 149 40.13 -0.78 -8.35
N TYR A 150 39.01 -1.39 -8.73
CA TYR A 150 37.96 -0.86 -9.60
C TYR A 150 36.59 -1.22 -8.98
N GLY A 151 35.58 -0.41 -9.25
CA GLY A 151 34.20 -0.76 -8.89
C GLY A 151 33.97 -0.79 -7.38
N THR A 152 33.34 -1.85 -6.88
CA THR A 152 32.91 -1.97 -5.47
C THR A 152 33.48 -3.20 -4.80
N SER A 153 33.46 -3.21 -3.47
CA SER A 153 33.78 -4.39 -2.67
C SER A 153 32.52 -4.98 -2.05
N GLY A 154 32.40 -6.31 -2.07
CA GLY A 154 31.39 -7.04 -1.33
C GLY A 154 31.83 -7.26 0.10
N MET A 155 30.89 -7.56 1.00
CA MET A 155 31.23 -7.78 2.41
C MET A 155 31.79 -9.19 2.72
N THR A 156 31.98 -10.06 1.72
CA THR A 156 32.39 -11.46 1.90
C THR A 156 33.63 -11.85 1.09
N HIS A 157 34.33 -12.90 1.55
CA HIS A 157 35.54 -13.42 0.91
C HIS A 157 35.26 -14.38 -0.29
N SER A 158 36.29 -14.70 -1.07
CA SER A 158 36.20 -15.43 -2.36
C SER A 158 35.47 -16.78 -2.37
N LYS A 159 35.40 -17.48 -1.22
CA LYS A 159 34.65 -18.74 -1.06
C LYS A 159 33.12 -18.58 -1.04
N VAL A 160 32.59 -17.36 -1.00
CA VAL A 160 31.14 -17.13 -1.09
C VAL A 160 30.75 -16.96 -2.56
N LYS A 161 29.81 -17.79 -3.03
CA LYS A 161 29.27 -17.76 -4.40
C LYS A 161 27.81 -17.36 -4.43
N ILE A 162 27.40 -16.61 -5.45
CA ILE A 162 26.03 -16.13 -5.67
C ILE A 162 25.33 -17.07 -6.65
N MET A 163 24.18 -17.60 -6.26
CA MET A 163 23.25 -18.32 -7.14
C MET A 163 22.08 -17.37 -7.49
N PRO A 164 22.06 -16.81 -8.71
CA PRO A 164 20.96 -15.94 -9.15
C PRO A 164 19.64 -16.70 -9.27
N MET A 165 18.57 -16.15 -8.69
CA MET A 165 17.22 -16.72 -8.77
C MET A 165 16.24 -15.63 -9.20
N LYS A 166 15.86 -15.62 -10.48
CA LYS A 166 14.97 -14.60 -11.04
C LYS A 166 13.52 -14.91 -10.70
N ALA A 167 12.96 -14.15 -9.76
CA ALA A 167 11.60 -14.28 -9.22
C ALA A 167 10.82 -12.95 -9.20
N ALA A 168 11.41 -11.86 -9.70
CA ALA A 168 10.79 -10.55 -9.84
C ALA A 168 11.04 -9.94 -11.23
N ARG A 169 10.15 -9.03 -11.64
CA ARG A 169 10.26 -8.19 -12.84
C ARG A 169 9.82 -6.77 -12.54
N SER A 170 10.01 -5.85 -13.48
CA SER A 170 9.74 -4.41 -13.29
C SER A 170 8.30 -4.10 -12.84
N GLN A 171 7.31 -4.85 -13.32
CA GLN A 171 5.90 -4.66 -12.94
C GLN A 171 5.11 -5.97 -12.87
N PHE A 172 4.27 -6.08 -11.84
CA PHE A 172 3.25 -7.13 -11.73
C PHE A 172 1.85 -6.57 -11.96
N ARG A 173 0.96 -7.37 -12.56
CA ARG A 173 -0.45 -7.03 -12.84
C ARG A 173 -1.42 -7.77 -11.92
N GLY A 174 -0.94 -8.25 -10.76
CA GLY A 174 -1.71 -9.00 -9.78
C GLY A 174 -0.86 -9.99 -8.99
N TYR A 175 -1.51 -10.81 -8.17
CA TYR A 175 -0.87 -11.80 -7.28
C TYR A 175 -0.42 -13.09 -7.97
N THR A 176 -0.67 -13.21 -9.28
CA THR A 176 -0.38 -14.42 -10.03
C THR A 176 0.46 -14.12 -11.26
N VAL A 177 1.32 -15.07 -11.60
CA VAL A 177 2.09 -15.13 -12.84
C VAL A 177 1.76 -16.48 -13.45
N ASN A 178 1.32 -16.48 -14.72
CA ASN A 178 0.97 -17.71 -15.44
C ASN A 178 -0.02 -18.61 -14.67
N GLY A 179 -0.97 -18.00 -13.95
CA GLY A 179 -1.99 -18.71 -13.17
C GLY A 179 -1.53 -19.22 -11.79
N GLN A 180 -0.26 -19.05 -11.44
CA GLN A 180 0.31 -19.46 -10.15
C GLN A 180 0.50 -18.25 -9.22
N LEU A 181 0.23 -18.42 -7.92
CA LEU A 181 0.50 -17.38 -6.92
C LEU A 181 2.00 -17.08 -6.83
N THR A 182 2.34 -15.80 -6.75
CA THR A 182 3.72 -15.34 -6.62
C THR A 182 4.46 -16.00 -5.44
N SER A 183 3.80 -16.17 -4.29
CA SER A 183 4.39 -16.84 -3.13
C SER A 183 4.77 -18.30 -3.39
N GLU A 184 4.08 -18.99 -4.30
CA GLU A 184 4.42 -20.35 -4.69
C GLU A 184 5.57 -20.41 -5.68
N LEU A 185 5.78 -19.36 -6.49
CA LEU A 185 7.00 -19.21 -7.28
C LEU A 185 8.21 -19.01 -6.36
N MET A 186 8.05 -18.23 -5.28
CA MET A 186 9.10 -18.09 -4.26
C MET A 186 9.41 -19.43 -3.58
N ALA A 187 8.40 -20.22 -3.25
CA ALA A 187 8.60 -21.58 -2.75
C ALA A 187 9.43 -22.43 -3.74
N SER A 188 9.15 -22.31 -5.03
CA SER A 188 9.87 -23.05 -6.08
C SER A 188 11.34 -22.59 -6.17
N ALA A 189 11.60 -21.29 -6.05
CA ALA A 189 12.96 -20.74 -5.99
C ALA A 189 13.74 -21.24 -4.77
N VAL A 190 13.12 -21.21 -3.58
CA VAL A 190 13.74 -21.70 -2.33
C VAL A 190 14.07 -23.19 -2.44
N MET A 191 13.15 -24.00 -3.00
CA MET A 191 13.38 -25.43 -3.18
C MET A 191 14.51 -25.72 -4.17
N PHE A 192 14.61 -24.96 -5.27
CA PHE A 192 15.73 -25.09 -6.21
C PHE A 192 17.06 -24.73 -5.55
N ALA A 193 17.11 -23.61 -4.81
CA ALA A 193 18.31 -23.18 -4.10
C ALA A 193 18.78 -24.25 -3.09
N LEU A 194 17.86 -24.79 -2.29
CA LEU A 194 18.13 -25.87 -1.35
C LEU A 194 18.72 -27.10 -2.04
N ARG A 195 18.08 -27.57 -3.13
CA ARG A 195 18.51 -28.76 -3.88
C ARG A 195 19.90 -28.60 -4.52
N ASN A 196 20.29 -27.37 -4.85
CA ASN A 196 21.58 -27.06 -5.43
C ASN A 196 22.62 -26.59 -4.39
N GLY A 197 22.36 -26.85 -3.10
CA GLY A 197 23.37 -26.68 -2.04
C GLY A 197 23.50 -25.29 -1.45
N ALA A 198 22.57 -24.36 -1.74
CA ALA A 198 22.54 -23.06 -1.09
C ALA A 198 22.47 -23.21 0.44
N LYS A 199 23.35 -22.51 1.17
CA LYS A 199 23.36 -22.47 2.64
C LYS A 199 22.70 -21.22 3.19
N VAL A 200 22.63 -20.18 2.37
CA VAL A 200 21.96 -18.92 2.70
C VAL A 200 21.05 -18.52 1.53
N ILE A 201 19.88 -17.98 1.85
CA ILE A 201 18.97 -17.38 0.89
C ILE A 201 18.74 -15.92 1.31
N ASN A 202 19.01 -14.99 0.40
CA ASN A 202 18.62 -13.59 0.55
C ASN A 202 17.35 -13.31 -0.28
N LEU A 203 16.34 -12.74 0.39
CA LEU A 203 15.07 -12.30 -0.18
C LEU A 203 14.90 -10.80 0.05
N SER A 204 15.40 -9.99 -0.88
CA SER A 204 15.26 -8.52 -0.86
C SER A 204 13.90 -8.06 -1.38
N LEU A 205 12.84 -8.81 -1.07
CA LEU A 205 11.46 -8.62 -1.50
C LEU A 205 10.49 -9.01 -0.39
N GLY A 206 9.24 -8.58 -0.52
CA GLY A 206 8.19 -8.98 0.41
C GLY A 206 6.79 -8.93 -0.20
N TYR A 207 5.84 -9.56 0.47
CA TYR A 207 4.44 -9.62 0.08
C TYR A 207 3.50 -9.68 1.29
N PRO A 208 2.23 -9.27 1.13
CA PRO A 208 1.24 -9.28 2.19
C PRO A 208 0.85 -10.69 2.63
N LYS A 209 0.29 -10.81 3.84
CA LYS A 209 -0.18 -12.08 4.43
C LYS A 209 -1.17 -12.82 3.53
N VAL A 210 -2.03 -12.07 2.83
CA VAL A 210 -3.14 -12.59 2.01
C VAL A 210 -2.69 -13.54 0.89
N ILE A 211 -1.43 -13.48 0.46
CA ILE A 211 -0.90 -14.41 -0.55
C ILE A 211 -0.01 -15.52 0.03
N VAL A 212 0.13 -15.62 1.35
CA VAL A 212 0.88 -16.71 1.99
C VAL A 212 0.11 -18.02 1.80
N SER A 213 0.68 -18.93 1.01
CA SER A 213 0.14 -20.28 0.81
C SER A 213 0.72 -21.29 1.81
N PRO A 214 0.02 -22.39 2.13
CA PRO A 214 0.60 -23.50 2.88
C PRO A 214 1.88 -24.06 2.25
N LYS A 215 1.96 -24.06 0.91
CA LYS A 215 3.14 -24.54 0.17
C LYS A 215 4.37 -23.70 0.50
N VAL A 216 4.25 -22.37 0.51
CA VAL A 216 5.40 -21.50 0.82
C VAL A 216 5.83 -21.65 2.28
N LEU A 217 4.90 -21.72 3.22
CA LEU A 217 5.21 -21.95 4.64
C LEU A 217 5.97 -23.27 4.85
N ALA A 218 5.45 -24.37 4.31
CA ALA A 218 6.08 -25.68 4.42
C ALA A 218 7.46 -25.73 3.75
N THR A 219 7.64 -25.01 2.65
CA THR A 219 8.93 -24.95 1.94
C THR A 219 10.00 -24.20 2.72
N PHE A 220 9.64 -23.07 3.35
CA PHE A 220 10.58 -22.32 4.18
C PHE A 220 10.98 -23.10 5.44
N ASP A 221 10.00 -23.70 6.13
CA ASP A 221 10.25 -24.60 7.27
C ASP A 221 11.17 -25.77 6.88
N TYR A 222 10.89 -26.41 5.74
CA TYR A 222 11.72 -27.50 5.22
C TYR A 222 13.16 -27.05 4.92
N ALA A 223 13.34 -25.89 4.28
CA ALA A 223 14.68 -25.35 3.98
C ALA A 223 15.47 -25.07 5.26
N GLN A 224 14.84 -24.47 6.28
CA GLN A 224 15.48 -24.18 7.55
C GLN A 224 15.85 -25.46 8.32
N LYS A 225 14.97 -26.47 8.33
CA LYS A 225 15.26 -27.79 8.91
C LYS A 225 16.42 -28.51 8.23
N ASN A 226 16.67 -28.22 6.95
CA ASN A 226 17.83 -28.70 6.20
C ASN A 226 19.03 -27.74 6.26
N GLY A 227 19.06 -26.84 7.25
CA GLY A 227 20.25 -26.05 7.57
C GLY A 227 20.41 -24.76 6.77
N VAL A 228 19.42 -24.34 5.97
CA VAL A 228 19.48 -23.11 5.17
C VAL A 228 19.05 -21.90 6.00
N VAL A 229 19.93 -20.89 6.07
CA VAL A 229 19.62 -19.62 6.72
C VAL A 229 18.90 -18.72 5.73
N ILE A 230 17.74 -18.19 6.12
CA ILE A 230 16.95 -17.32 5.26
C ILE A 230 16.94 -15.92 5.84
N VAL A 231 17.32 -14.93 5.03
CA VAL A 231 17.37 -13.52 5.37
C VAL A 231 16.44 -12.77 4.44
N ALA A 232 15.60 -11.89 4.99
CA ALA A 232 14.63 -11.13 4.21
C ALA A 232 14.54 -9.66 4.64
N ALA A 233 14.21 -8.80 3.70
CA ALA A 233 14.01 -7.37 3.93
C ALA A 233 12.71 -7.08 4.70
N ALA A 234 12.76 -6.15 5.67
CA ALA A 234 11.62 -5.79 6.50
C ALA A 234 10.49 -5.07 5.75
N GLY A 235 10.78 -4.49 4.59
CA GLY A 235 9.85 -3.70 3.78
C GLY A 235 9.97 -2.19 4.01
N ASN A 236 9.44 -1.40 3.06
CA ASN A 236 9.75 0.03 2.92
C ASN A 236 8.50 0.94 3.06
N ASN A 237 7.68 0.70 4.10
CA ASN A 237 6.41 1.39 4.29
C ASN A 237 6.25 2.10 5.65
N ASN A 238 7.33 2.24 6.45
CA ASN A 238 7.32 2.87 7.77
C ASN A 238 6.20 2.34 8.69
N LYS A 239 6.07 1.01 8.78
CA LYS A 239 5.01 0.38 9.59
C LYS A 239 5.57 -0.66 10.57
N ASN A 240 4.80 -0.88 11.61
CA ASN A 240 5.01 -1.93 12.62
C ASN A 240 4.10 -3.14 12.37
N LYS A 241 4.00 -3.58 11.11
CA LYS A 241 3.18 -4.71 10.68
C LYS A 241 4.01 -5.74 9.93
N PRO A 242 3.66 -7.03 10.04
CA PRO A 242 4.45 -8.11 9.47
C PRO A 242 4.46 -8.07 7.94
N VAL A 243 5.62 -8.35 7.36
CA VAL A 243 5.83 -8.54 5.92
C VAL A 243 6.39 -9.94 5.70
N PHE A 244 5.90 -10.65 4.69
CA PHE A 244 6.32 -12.03 4.41
C PHE A 244 7.27 -12.05 3.20
N PRO A 245 8.35 -12.86 3.21
CA PRO A 245 8.66 -13.91 4.17
C PRO A 245 9.43 -13.45 5.43
N CYS A 246 9.71 -12.15 5.60
CA CYS A 246 10.43 -11.60 6.76
C CYS A 246 9.89 -12.10 8.10
N ASN A 247 8.56 -12.21 8.21
CA ASN A 247 7.86 -12.64 9.41
C ASN A 247 7.58 -14.15 9.50
N PHE A 248 8.13 -14.98 8.61
CA PHE A 248 8.08 -16.43 8.82
C PHE A 248 8.97 -16.84 10.01
N PRO A 249 8.58 -17.86 10.79
CA PRO A 249 9.40 -18.40 11.87
C PRO A 249 10.83 -18.69 11.43
N GLY A 250 11.81 -18.34 12.27
CA GLY A 250 13.24 -18.59 12.02
C GLY A 250 13.90 -17.75 10.90
N VAL A 251 13.15 -17.03 10.06
CA VAL A 251 13.75 -16.09 9.08
C VAL A 251 14.41 -14.94 9.84
N ILE A 252 15.50 -14.38 9.32
CA ILE A 252 16.12 -13.17 9.87
C ILE A 252 15.59 -11.96 9.10
N CYS A 253 14.89 -11.08 9.80
CA CYS A 253 14.20 -9.92 9.24
C CYS A 253 15.02 -8.64 9.43
N VAL A 254 15.30 -7.94 8.33
CA VAL A 254 16.32 -6.88 8.31
C VAL A 254 15.74 -5.50 7.98
N GLY A 255 15.85 -4.57 8.93
CA GLY A 255 15.52 -3.16 8.79
C GLY A 255 16.70 -2.33 8.24
N ALA A 256 16.42 -1.10 7.82
CA ALA A 256 17.41 -0.21 7.21
C ALA A 256 17.71 1.02 8.08
N MET A 257 18.99 1.40 8.12
CA MET A 257 19.46 2.66 8.72
C MET A 257 20.25 3.50 7.71
N ASP A 258 20.33 4.79 8.00
CA ASP A 258 21.20 5.75 7.32
C ASP A 258 22.59 5.84 7.95
N ALA A 259 23.51 6.53 7.28
CA ALA A 259 24.89 6.68 7.75
C ALA A 259 25.04 7.46 9.07
N ALA A 260 23.99 8.15 9.51
CA ALA A 260 23.96 8.90 10.76
C ALA A 260 23.48 8.04 11.96
N GLY A 261 23.06 6.80 11.72
CA GLY A 261 22.55 5.90 12.75
C GLY A 261 21.07 6.06 13.05
N ASN A 262 20.30 6.65 12.14
CA ASN A 262 18.86 6.74 12.26
C ASN A 262 18.19 5.65 11.42
N LYS A 263 17.06 5.14 11.91
CA LYS A 263 16.17 4.30 11.10
C LYS A 263 15.79 5.07 9.84
N LEU A 264 16.00 4.45 8.67
CA LEU A 264 15.50 5.02 7.42
C LEU A 264 13.99 5.22 7.53
N LEU A 265 13.47 6.40 7.16
CA LEU A 265 12.06 6.72 7.35
C LEU A 265 11.15 5.65 6.76
N SER A 266 11.45 5.17 5.55
CA SER A 266 10.69 4.11 4.88
C SER A 266 10.83 2.73 5.54
N SER A 267 11.87 2.45 6.33
CA SER A 267 12.06 1.12 6.94
C SER A 267 10.89 0.76 7.87
N ASN A 268 10.33 -0.43 7.68
CA ASN A 268 9.47 -1.05 8.68
C ASN A 268 10.25 -1.33 9.98
N TYR A 269 9.54 -1.49 11.09
CA TYR A 269 10.12 -1.49 12.43
C TYR A 269 9.32 -2.30 13.45
N GLY A 270 9.75 -2.26 14.71
CA GLY A 270 9.16 -2.97 15.84
C GLY A 270 9.75 -4.35 16.03
N HIS A 271 9.18 -5.13 16.95
CA HIS A 271 9.67 -6.46 17.34
C HIS A 271 9.59 -7.53 16.24
N LYS A 272 8.98 -7.20 15.09
CA LYS A 272 8.97 -8.04 13.88
C LYS A 272 10.29 -7.97 13.09
N VAL A 273 11.08 -6.91 13.31
CA VAL A 273 12.40 -6.72 12.71
C VAL A 273 13.46 -7.22 13.69
N ASP A 274 14.24 -8.23 13.29
CA ASP A 274 15.23 -8.82 14.19
C ASP A 274 16.48 -7.94 14.32
N ILE A 275 16.92 -7.32 13.22
CA ILE A 275 18.18 -6.56 13.14
C ILE A 275 18.12 -5.47 12.08
N TYR A 276 18.95 -4.44 12.22
CA TYR A 276 19.13 -3.36 11.25
C TYR A 276 20.53 -3.39 10.63
N ALA A 277 20.63 -2.96 9.38
CA ALA A 277 21.87 -2.83 8.65
C ALA A 277 21.86 -1.57 7.75
N PRO A 278 23.00 -1.18 7.14
CA PRO A 278 23.06 -0.06 6.21
C PRO A 278 22.04 -0.21 5.07
N GLY A 279 21.19 0.79 4.85
CA GLY A 279 20.15 0.70 3.82
C GLY A 279 19.81 2.01 3.13
N GLU A 280 20.58 3.08 3.33
CA GLU A 280 20.45 4.31 2.57
C GLU A 280 21.76 4.66 1.87
N ASN A 281 21.64 5.10 0.62
CA ASN A 281 22.75 5.49 -0.25
C ASN A 281 23.81 4.38 -0.35
N ILE A 282 23.36 3.14 -0.53
CA ILE A 282 24.22 1.97 -0.64
C ILE A 282 24.69 1.84 -2.08
N ILE A 283 26.00 1.98 -2.29
CA ILE A 283 26.64 1.86 -3.60
C ILE A 283 26.97 0.39 -3.87
N SER A 284 26.53 -0.10 -5.03
CA SER A 284 26.77 -1.47 -5.50
C SER A 284 26.62 -1.57 -7.02
N THR A 285 26.84 -2.76 -7.56
CA THR A 285 26.75 -3.09 -8.98
C THR A 285 25.34 -2.99 -9.55
N ILE A 286 25.18 -2.58 -10.79
CA ILE A 286 23.96 -2.72 -11.60
C ILE A 286 24.36 -3.31 -12.96
N PRO A 287 23.42 -3.88 -13.74
CA PRO A 287 23.75 -4.43 -15.05
C PRO A 287 24.43 -3.39 -15.94
N GLN A 288 25.46 -3.79 -16.70
CA GLN A 288 26.22 -2.86 -17.53
C GLN A 288 25.39 -2.14 -18.61
N GLY A 289 24.26 -2.73 -19.00
CA GLY A 289 23.34 -2.12 -19.96
C GLY A 289 22.39 -1.09 -19.36
N LEU A 290 22.39 -0.88 -18.04
CA LEU A 290 21.54 0.10 -17.36
C LEU A 290 22.31 1.39 -17.06
N GLU A 291 21.66 2.53 -17.30
CA GLU A 291 22.19 3.83 -16.93
C GLU A 291 22.08 4.05 -15.42
N SER A 292 23.20 4.43 -14.79
CA SER A 292 23.25 4.83 -13.38
C SER A 292 22.47 6.13 -13.17
N GLU A 293 21.53 6.14 -12.22
CA GLU A 293 20.65 7.29 -11.98
C GLU A 293 21.29 8.31 -11.03
N ILE A 294 22.01 7.85 -10.01
CA ILE A 294 22.49 8.70 -8.92
C ILE A 294 23.97 9.04 -9.08
N ILE A 295 24.83 8.03 -9.20
CA ILE A 295 26.29 8.25 -9.17
C ILE A 295 26.92 8.40 -10.55
N ARG A 296 26.17 8.09 -11.62
CA ARG A 296 26.59 8.27 -13.03
C ARG A 296 27.85 7.48 -13.40
N VAL A 297 28.04 6.30 -12.80
CA VAL A 297 29.13 5.37 -13.12
C VAL A 297 28.55 4.13 -13.79
N ASN A 298 29.05 3.75 -14.96
CA ASN A 298 28.52 2.61 -15.69
C ASN A 298 28.66 1.31 -14.88
N GLY A 299 27.59 0.53 -14.77
CA GLY A 299 27.58 -0.71 -13.98
C GLY A 299 27.47 -0.51 -12.46
N TYR A 300 27.31 0.72 -11.94
CA TYR A 300 27.16 0.97 -10.49
C TYR A 300 26.10 2.03 -10.18
N ASP A 301 25.38 1.86 -9.07
CA ASP A 301 24.45 2.89 -8.59
C ASP A 301 24.29 2.89 -7.06
N ALA A 302 23.74 4.00 -6.54
CA ALA A 302 23.35 4.13 -5.15
C ALA A 302 21.85 3.89 -4.98
N ARG A 303 21.47 3.02 -4.03
CA ARG A 303 20.07 2.68 -3.77
C ARG A 303 19.70 2.69 -2.28
N ASN A 304 18.40 2.82 -2.02
CA ASN A 304 17.81 2.95 -0.68
C ASN A 304 16.78 1.84 -0.43
N GLY A 305 16.67 1.40 0.82
CA GLY A 305 15.62 0.49 1.31
C GLY A 305 16.17 -0.72 2.08
N THR A 306 15.28 -1.38 2.81
CA THR A 306 15.55 -2.63 3.54
C THR A 306 16.08 -3.75 2.65
N SER A 307 15.74 -3.74 1.37
CA SER A 307 16.30 -4.61 0.34
C SER A 307 17.83 -4.54 0.24
N HIS A 308 18.43 -3.38 0.50
CA HIS A 308 19.88 -3.14 0.47
C HIS A 308 20.53 -3.39 1.83
N ALA A 309 19.73 -3.46 2.90
CA ALA A 309 20.19 -3.82 4.24
C ALA A 309 20.27 -5.36 4.43
N SER A 310 19.30 -6.11 3.91
CA SER A 310 19.29 -7.58 4.01
C SER A 310 20.54 -8.30 3.47
N PRO A 311 21.18 -7.90 2.35
CA PRO A 311 22.39 -8.56 1.88
C PRO A 311 23.56 -8.48 2.86
N PHE A 312 23.66 -7.45 3.71
CA PHE A 312 24.70 -7.40 4.75
C PHE A 312 24.53 -8.53 5.78
N VAL A 313 23.29 -8.82 6.16
CA VAL A 313 23.01 -9.91 7.11
C VAL A 313 23.13 -11.27 6.43
N ALA A 314 22.76 -11.37 5.15
CA ALA A 314 22.96 -12.59 4.36
C ALA A 314 24.46 -12.91 4.18
N GLY A 315 25.28 -11.89 3.91
CA GLY A 315 26.74 -12.03 3.84
C GLY A 315 27.33 -12.49 5.17
N LEU A 316 26.91 -11.91 6.30
CA LEU A 316 27.33 -12.37 7.63
C LEU A 316 26.93 -13.82 7.92
N ALA A 317 25.70 -14.21 7.57
CA ALA A 317 25.27 -15.61 7.67
C ALA A 317 26.11 -16.54 6.78
N ALA A 318 26.52 -16.08 5.60
CA ALA A 318 27.36 -16.85 4.68
C ALA A 318 28.78 -17.02 5.24
N LEU A 319 29.35 -15.99 5.87
CA LEU A 319 30.65 -16.09 6.55
C LEU A 319 30.61 -17.13 7.69
N LEU A 320 29.57 -17.11 8.53
CA LEU A 320 29.38 -18.12 9.58
C LEU A 320 29.23 -19.53 9.01
N LYS A 321 28.45 -19.70 7.93
CA LYS A 321 28.28 -20.98 7.24
C LYS A 321 29.52 -21.45 6.51
N SER A 322 30.42 -20.55 6.11
CA SER A 322 31.68 -20.92 5.50
C SER A 322 32.68 -21.47 6.50
N GLN A 323 32.63 -21.00 7.75
CA GLN A 323 33.41 -21.56 8.87
C GLN A 323 32.90 -22.93 9.30
N ASP A 324 31.57 -23.11 9.35
CA ASP A 324 30.92 -24.39 9.66
C ASP A 324 29.62 -24.53 8.84
N PRO A 325 29.64 -25.30 7.72
CA PRO A 325 28.45 -25.52 6.89
C PRO A 325 27.29 -26.20 7.63
N ASN A 326 27.59 -26.95 8.68
CA ASN A 326 26.61 -27.70 9.49
C ASN A 326 26.08 -26.90 10.68
N MET A 327 26.54 -25.66 10.88
CA MET A 327 26.07 -24.80 11.97
C MET A 327 24.54 -24.69 11.92
N PRO A 328 23.80 -25.02 13.00
CA PRO A 328 22.34 -24.95 13.00
C PRO A 328 21.83 -23.53 12.70
N VAL A 329 20.71 -23.42 11.95
CA VAL A 329 20.12 -22.12 11.58
C VAL A 329 19.82 -21.26 12.82
N ALA A 330 19.31 -21.88 13.89
CA ALA A 330 19.04 -21.20 15.14
C ALA A 330 20.32 -20.63 15.80
N GLU A 331 21.45 -21.34 15.67
CA GLU A 331 22.74 -20.86 16.19
C GLU A 331 23.28 -19.67 15.37
N VAL A 332 23.17 -19.72 14.03
CA VAL A 332 23.53 -18.58 13.17
C VAL A 332 22.71 -17.35 13.54
N LYS A 333 21.38 -17.48 13.61
CA LYS A 333 20.48 -16.38 13.99
C LYS A 333 20.84 -15.84 15.37
N ARG A 334 21.04 -16.72 16.35
CA ARG A 334 21.38 -16.33 17.72
C ARG A 334 22.71 -15.57 17.80
N ARG A 335 23.77 -16.01 17.10
CA ARG A 335 25.05 -15.28 17.07
C ARG A 335 24.92 -13.88 16.49
N ILE A 336 24.15 -13.73 15.42
CA ILE A 336 23.90 -12.42 14.78
C ILE A 336 23.17 -11.48 15.75
N LEU A 337 22.13 -11.96 16.43
CA LEU A 337 21.31 -11.11 17.32
C LEU A 337 21.99 -10.82 18.67
N ALA A 338 22.66 -11.81 19.26
CA ALA A 338 23.31 -11.66 20.58
C ALA A 338 24.56 -10.77 20.53
N ASN A 339 25.16 -10.59 19.36
CA ASN A 339 26.36 -9.76 19.16
C ASN A 339 26.07 -8.44 18.44
N ALA A 340 24.80 -8.13 18.17
CA ALA A 340 24.38 -6.87 17.56
C ALA A 340 24.72 -5.67 18.44
N LYS A 341 25.13 -4.58 17.82
CA LYS A 341 25.39 -3.30 18.49
C LYS A 341 24.07 -2.57 18.73
N MET A 342 23.75 -2.27 19.98
CA MET A 342 22.52 -1.53 20.33
C MET A 342 22.70 -0.04 20.06
N ILE A 343 21.93 0.50 19.11
CA ILE A 343 22.03 1.90 18.66
C ILE A 343 20.83 2.69 19.18
N LYS A 344 21.11 3.71 19.99
CA LYS A 344 20.11 4.71 20.36
C LYS A 344 20.02 5.75 19.24
N ALA A 345 18.93 5.71 18.48
CA ALA A 345 18.67 6.65 17.39
C ALA A 345 18.17 8.00 17.92
N GLN A 346 18.05 9.00 17.04
CA GLN A 346 17.58 10.35 17.41
C GLN A 346 16.14 10.37 17.92
N ASP A 347 15.31 9.39 17.53
CA ASP A 347 13.94 9.20 18.04
C ASP A 347 13.89 8.65 19.48
N GLY A 348 15.06 8.43 20.10
CA GLY A 348 15.20 7.89 21.45
C GLY A 348 15.07 6.37 21.54
N LYS A 349 14.69 5.69 20.44
CA LYS A 349 14.52 4.24 20.40
C LYS A 349 15.87 3.54 20.23
N VAL A 350 15.93 2.30 20.72
CA VAL A 350 17.11 1.44 20.62
C VAL A 350 16.86 0.37 19.58
N TYR A 351 17.79 0.22 18.66
CA TYR A 351 17.70 -0.74 17.55
C TYR A 351 18.95 -1.62 17.51
N PRO A 352 18.81 -2.95 17.36
CA PRO A 352 19.95 -3.84 17.17
C PRO A 352 20.53 -3.66 15.76
N PHE A 353 21.78 -3.24 15.67
CA PHE A 353 22.50 -3.04 14.42
C PHE A 353 23.58 -4.11 14.22
N ILE A 354 23.76 -4.57 12.98
CA ILE A 354 24.72 -5.61 12.62
C ILE A 354 26.16 -5.27 13.05
N ASP A 355 26.87 -6.25 13.60
CA ASP A 355 28.30 -6.17 13.92
C ASP A 355 29.00 -7.45 13.45
N VAL A 356 29.70 -7.37 12.32
CA VAL A 356 30.31 -8.53 11.66
C VAL A 356 31.47 -9.08 12.48
N LYS A 357 32.45 -8.24 12.82
CA LYS A 357 33.65 -8.68 13.56
C LYS A 357 33.30 -9.26 14.93
N ASN A 358 32.38 -8.64 15.68
CA ASN A 358 31.98 -9.18 16.98
C ASN A 358 31.25 -10.53 16.83
N THR A 359 30.37 -10.66 15.84
CA THR A 359 29.62 -11.91 15.58
C THR A 359 30.52 -13.07 15.18
N LEU A 360 31.56 -12.83 14.39
CA LEU A 360 32.51 -13.87 13.97
C LEU A 360 33.40 -14.34 15.13
N ASN A 361 33.75 -13.43 16.05
CA ASN A 361 34.69 -13.72 17.14
C ASN A 361 34.03 -14.27 18.41
N ASN A 362 32.75 -13.96 18.66
CA ASN A 362 32.09 -14.29 19.93
C ASN A 362 30.94 -15.30 19.78
N THR A 363 31.03 -16.41 20.52
CA THR A 363 30.03 -17.48 20.52
C THR A 363 28.98 -17.36 21.62
N ASN A 364 29.08 -16.40 22.55
CA ASN A 364 28.15 -16.07 23.65
C ASN A 364 27.05 -17.12 23.91
N LYS A 365 27.32 -18.22 24.62
CA LYS A 365 26.42 -19.41 24.64
C LYS A 365 25.13 -19.29 25.48
N ASN A 366 24.96 -18.22 26.27
CA ASN A 366 23.92 -18.12 27.30
C ASN A 366 22.94 -16.96 27.04
N SER A 367 22.08 -17.09 26.04
CA SER A 367 21.05 -16.09 25.73
C SER A 367 19.70 -16.75 25.46
N VAL A 368 18.65 -16.31 26.15
CA VAL A 368 17.26 -16.68 25.83
C VAL A 368 16.77 -15.84 24.64
N LEU A 369 16.26 -16.52 23.61
CA LEU A 369 15.65 -15.92 22.43
C LEU A 369 14.14 -16.22 22.43
N LEU A 370 13.33 -15.17 22.46
CA LEU A 370 11.87 -15.26 22.27
C LEU A 370 11.52 -15.15 20.77
N ASP A 371 10.49 -15.86 20.32
CA ASP A 371 9.93 -15.67 18.97
C ASP A 371 8.75 -14.70 19.02
N LEU A 372 9.06 -13.41 18.88
CA LEU A 372 8.08 -12.35 19.03
C LEU A 372 7.36 -12.02 17.71
N LYS A 373 7.81 -12.56 16.58
CA LYS A 373 7.29 -12.20 15.25
C LYS A 373 5.81 -12.45 15.05
N ASN A 374 5.25 -13.43 15.77
CA ASN A 374 3.83 -13.76 15.71
C ASN A 374 3.03 -13.22 16.91
N VAL A 375 3.68 -12.44 17.78
CA VAL A 375 3.08 -11.82 18.97
C VAL A 375 2.64 -10.39 18.60
N ASP A 376 1.65 -10.29 17.72
CA ASP A 376 1.22 -9.01 17.13
C ASP A 376 -0.18 -8.61 17.53
N GLU A 377 -1.05 -9.59 17.76
CA GLU A 377 -2.48 -9.41 17.97
C GLU A 377 -2.93 -10.31 19.12
N VAL A 378 -3.73 -9.75 20.04
CA VAL A 378 -4.33 -10.46 21.16
C VAL A 378 -5.84 -10.27 21.10
N SER A 379 -6.58 -11.35 21.37
CA SER A 379 -8.04 -11.30 21.46
C SER A 379 -8.46 -10.85 22.86
N VAL A 380 -9.44 -9.96 22.91
CA VAL A 380 -10.05 -9.43 24.13
C VAL A 380 -11.52 -9.79 24.16
N ASP A 381 -12.01 -10.31 25.28
CA ASP A 381 -13.44 -10.59 25.47
C ASP A 381 -14.23 -9.33 25.87
N GLY A 382 -15.55 -9.46 26.03
CA GLY A 382 -16.42 -8.33 26.38
C GLY A 382 -16.17 -7.72 27.78
N GLU A 383 -15.41 -8.41 28.64
CA GLU A 383 -15.01 -7.94 29.97
C GLU A 383 -13.57 -7.39 29.97
N GLY A 384 -12.91 -7.32 28.80
CA GLY A 384 -11.54 -6.85 28.69
C GLY A 384 -10.48 -7.91 28.98
N ARG A 385 -10.84 -9.17 29.25
CA ARG A 385 -9.88 -10.22 29.58
C ARG A 385 -9.15 -10.72 28.34
N PHE A 386 -7.89 -11.08 28.50
CA PHE A 386 -7.06 -11.63 27.42
C PHE A 386 -6.07 -12.70 27.90
N GLU A 387 -5.67 -13.55 26.96
CA GLU A 387 -4.55 -14.48 27.11
C GLU A 387 -3.54 -14.25 25.97
N LEU A 388 -2.27 -14.16 26.31
CA LEU A 388 -1.16 -13.96 25.40
C LEU A 388 -0.13 -15.08 25.56
N LYS A 389 0.20 -15.74 24.46
CA LYS A 389 1.23 -16.78 24.40
C LYS A 389 2.50 -16.23 23.76
N ILE A 390 3.63 -16.34 24.44
CA ILE A 390 4.93 -15.91 23.97
C ILE A 390 5.82 -17.13 23.75
N PRO A 391 6.12 -17.52 22.50
CA PRO A 391 6.96 -18.67 22.22
C PRO A 391 8.44 -18.43 22.58
N ILE A 392 9.11 -19.48 23.06
CA ILE A 392 10.54 -19.50 23.36
C ILE A 392 11.25 -20.20 22.20
N ALA A 393 12.01 -19.46 21.39
CA ALA A 393 12.76 -20.01 20.25
C ALA A 393 14.00 -20.79 20.68
N LYS A 394 14.72 -20.29 21.70
CA LYS A 394 15.90 -20.96 22.25
C LYS A 394 16.14 -20.51 23.69
N ALA A 395 16.36 -21.47 24.58
CA ALA A 395 16.89 -21.24 25.91
C ALA A 395 17.79 -22.42 26.29
N THR A 396 18.87 -22.14 27.03
CA THR A 396 19.86 -23.15 27.45
C THR A 396 19.79 -23.49 28.93
N THR A 397 19.19 -22.61 29.74
CA THR A 397 18.92 -22.83 31.16
C THR A 397 17.60 -22.17 31.54
N ASN A 398 17.08 -22.52 32.72
CA ASN A 398 15.95 -21.84 33.33
C ASN A 398 16.24 -20.34 33.49
N PHE A 399 15.20 -19.54 33.42
CA PHE A 399 15.28 -18.08 33.53
C PHE A 399 14.05 -17.52 34.22
N ASN A 400 14.16 -16.29 34.68
CA ASN A 400 13.08 -15.55 35.30
C ASN A 400 12.46 -14.59 34.28
N PHE A 401 11.14 -14.46 34.30
CA PHE A 401 10.41 -13.61 33.37
C PHE A 401 9.43 -12.70 34.12
N TYR A 402 9.29 -11.45 33.67
CA TYR A 402 8.22 -10.55 34.12
C TYR A 402 7.92 -9.51 33.03
N VAL A 403 6.78 -8.83 33.16
CA VAL A 403 6.33 -7.79 32.21
C VAL A 403 6.22 -6.45 32.90
N LYS A 404 6.63 -5.39 32.19
CA LYS A 404 6.41 -3.99 32.58
C LYS A 404 5.53 -3.31 31.54
N SER A 405 4.50 -2.60 31.99
CA SER A 405 3.65 -1.76 31.16
C SER A 405 3.53 -0.37 31.78
N GLN A 406 3.58 0.67 30.95
CA GLN A 406 3.28 2.06 31.35
C GLN A 406 1.81 2.43 31.08
N ASP A 407 1.06 1.54 30.42
CA ASP A 407 -0.36 1.71 30.13
C ASP A 407 -1.20 1.42 31.38
N GLN A 408 -1.91 2.44 31.89
CA GLN A 408 -2.71 2.35 33.12
C GLN A 408 -3.98 1.50 32.97
N ASP A 409 -4.45 1.35 31.72
CA ASP A 409 -5.61 0.55 31.37
C ASP A 409 -5.26 -0.92 31.19
N LEU A 410 -3.97 -1.27 31.15
CA LEU A 410 -3.51 -2.66 31.12
C LEU A 410 -3.18 -3.14 32.54
N SER A 411 -3.67 -4.33 32.88
CA SER A 411 -3.29 -5.03 34.11
C SER A 411 -3.04 -6.50 33.84
N PHE A 412 -1.99 -7.05 34.40
CA PHE A 412 -1.70 -8.48 34.34
C PHE A 412 -2.04 -9.17 35.67
N GLU A 413 -2.16 -10.51 35.66
CA GLU A 413 -2.26 -11.28 36.90
C GLU A 413 -1.07 -10.99 37.84
N SER A 414 -1.29 -11.02 39.16
CA SER A 414 -0.35 -10.50 40.18
C SER A 414 1.08 -11.05 40.11
N ASN A 415 1.27 -12.24 39.52
CA ASN A 415 2.56 -12.90 39.36
C ASN A 415 3.33 -12.48 38.08
N ALA A 416 2.74 -11.70 37.17
CA ALA A 416 3.37 -11.28 35.92
C ALA A 416 3.94 -9.85 35.96
N GLU A 417 3.32 -8.94 36.74
CA GLU A 417 3.75 -7.54 36.90
C GLU A 417 4.69 -7.32 38.11
N ALA A 418 4.45 -8.00 39.23
CA ALA A 418 5.04 -7.64 40.51
C ALA A 418 6.18 -8.57 40.98
N LYS A 419 6.28 -9.79 40.46
CA LYS A 419 7.33 -10.77 40.79
C LYS A 419 7.78 -11.51 39.55
N ALA A 420 9.06 -11.90 39.50
CA ALA A 420 9.56 -12.78 38.46
C ALA A 420 8.90 -14.17 38.56
N MET A 421 8.34 -14.64 37.45
CA MET A 421 7.95 -16.04 37.30
C MET A 421 9.16 -16.86 36.83
N ALA A 422 9.44 -17.96 37.53
CA ALA A 422 10.48 -18.90 37.12
C ALA A 422 9.96 -19.75 35.95
N ILE A 423 10.70 -19.73 34.84
CA ILE A 423 10.41 -20.53 33.65
C ILE A 423 11.35 -21.72 33.60
N ASP A 424 10.78 -22.92 33.73
CA ASP A 424 11.50 -24.17 33.48
C ASP A 424 11.45 -24.51 31.98
N VAL A 425 12.62 -24.46 31.34
CA VAL A 425 12.73 -24.68 29.89
C VAL A 425 12.64 -26.15 29.50
N ALA A 426 12.70 -27.07 30.46
CA ALA A 426 12.43 -28.49 30.24
C ALA A 426 10.93 -28.79 30.22
N GLU A 427 10.10 -27.95 30.84
CA GLU A 427 8.66 -28.18 30.99
C GLU A 427 7.81 -27.41 29.97
N THR A 428 8.26 -26.24 29.51
CA THR A 428 7.50 -25.41 28.57
C THR A 428 8.35 -24.81 27.45
N ASN A 429 7.73 -24.65 26.28
CA ASN A 429 8.27 -23.91 25.14
C ASN A 429 7.55 -22.56 24.91
N GLU A 430 6.60 -22.20 25.77
CA GLU A 430 5.85 -20.93 25.69
C GLU A 430 5.59 -20.34 27.09
N ILE A 431 5.51 -19.01 27.15
CA ILE A 431 5.12 -18.25 28.33
C ILE A 431 3.68 -17.81 28.15
N LEU A 432 2.81 -18.16 29.11
CA LEU A 432 1.40 -17.75 29.12
C LEU A 432 1.23 -16.52 30.02
N LEU A 433 0.75 -15.43 29.43
CA LEU A 433 0.40 -14.19 30.10
C LEU A 433 -1.10 -14.00 30.07
N LYS A 434 -1.68 -13.61 31.21
CA LYS A 434 -3.11 -13.28 31.33
C LYS A 434 -3.27 -11.90 31.93
N GLY A 435 -4.32 -11.21 31.53
CA GLY A 435 -4.59 -9.87 32.02
C GLY A 435 -5.96 -9.34 31.61
N VAL A 436 -6.18 -8.07 31.92
CA VAL A 436 -7.42 -7.33 31.65
C VAL A 436 -7.09 -5.94 31.12
N VAL A 437 -7.78 -5.52 30.06
CA VAL A 437 -7.89 -4.13 29.61
C VAL A 437 -9.07 -3.48 30.31
N LYS A 438 -8.80 -2.58 31.26
CA LYS A 438 -9.82 -1.96 32.15
C LYS A 438 -10.77 -1.02 31.40
N ASN A 439 -10.24 -0.24 30.47
CA ASN A 439 -11.01 0.71 29.66
C ASN A 439 -10.99 0.29 28.18
N LEU A 440 -12.11 -0.20 27.66
CA LEU A 440 -12.20 -0.61 26.24
C LEU A 440 -12.20 0.57 25.26
N LEU A 441 -12.37 1.81 25.74
CA LEU A 441 -12.18 3.01 24.92
C LEU A 441 -10.72 3.44 24.81
N SER A 442 -9.81 2.85 25.59
CA SER A 442 -8.37 3.08 25.49
C SER A 442 -7.79 2.53 24.19
N SER A 443 -6.58 3.00 23.84
CA SER A 443 -5.87 2.56 22.64
C SER A 443 -5.71 1.03 22.60
N ALA A 444 -6.01 0.47 21.43
CA ALA A 444 -5.76 -0.93 21.08
C ALA A 444 -4.29 -1.23 20.84
N ASP A 445 -3.52 -0.22 20.46
CA ASP A 445 -2.07 -0.31 20.33
C ASP A 445 -1.46 -0.13 21.72
N LYS A 446 -1.02 -1.24 22.34
CA LYS A 446 -0.43 -1.23 23.67
C LYS A 446 1.01 -1.71 23.63
N GLN A 447 1.89 -0.97 24.28
CA GLN A 447 3.31 -1.31 24.39
C GLN A 447 3.62 -1.94 25.74
N MET A 448 4.41 -3.01 25.74
CA MET A 448 4.91 -3.65 26.95
C MET A 448 6.38 -4.02 26.81
N GLU A 449 7.09 -4.00 27.93
CA GLU A 449 8.48 -4.44 28.04
C GLU A 449 8.51 -5.83 28.68
N LEU A 450 8.93 -6.83 27.92
CA LEU A 450 9.15 -8.18 28.41
C LEU A 450 10.58 -8.26 28.94
N VAL A 451 10.75 -8.69 30.20
CA VAL A 451 12.07 -8.75 30.83
C VAL A 451 12.41 -10.18 31.17
N ILE A 452 13.56 -10.63 30.67
CA ILE A 452 14.17 -11.91 31.01
C ILE A 452 15.36 -11.65 31.91
N VAL A 453 15.45 -12.36 33.03
CA VAL A 453 16.59 -12.34 33.94
C VAL A 453 17.23 -13.73 33.97
N GLN A 454 18.49 -13.81 33.54
CA GLN A 454 19.25 -15.06 33.50
C GLN A 454 20.67 -14.80 34.01
N ASN A 455 21.13 -15.58 34.99
CA ASN A 455 22.48 -15.46 35.59
C ASN A 455 22.85 -14.03 36.02
N GLY A 456 21.88 -13.28 36.57
CA GLY A 456 22.08 -11.89 37.02
C GLY A 456 22.08 -10.83 35.90
N SER A 457 21.92 -11.22 34.63
CA SER A 457 21.79 -10.29 33.50
C SER A 457 20.33 -10.14 33.06
N GLU A 458 19.91 -8.90 32.76
CA GLU A 458 18.59 -8.61 32.21
C GLU A 458 18.64 -8.45 30.68
N THR A 459 17.69 -9.08 29.98
CA THR A 459 17.41 -8.83 28.56
C THR A 459 15.99 -8.29 28.43
N LYS A 460 15.82 -7.19 27.70
CA LYS A 460 14.55 -6.48 27.56
C LYS A 460 14.06 -6.53 26.12
N TYR A 461 12.78 -6.84 25.93
CA TYR A 461 12.12 -6.83 24.63
C TYR A 461 10.94 -5.87 24.67
N LEU A 462 10.99 -4.84 23.83
CA LEU A 462 9.86 -3.93 23.66
C LEU A 462 8.93 -4.51 22.60
N VAL A 463 7.67 -4.77 22.95
CA VAL A 463 6.67 -5.32 22.04
C VAL A 463 5.45 -4.43 21.98
N ASP A 464 4.96 -4.21 20.77
CA ASP A 464 3.72 -3.46 20.51
C ASP A 464 2.64 -4.44 20.06
N ILE A 465 1.59 -4.59 20.87
CA ILE A 465 0.53 -5.57 20.66
C ILE A 465 -0.78 -4.86 20.35
N ASP A 466 -1.46 -5.34 19.31
CA ASP A 466 -2.82 -4.94 18.96
C ASP A 466 -3.84 -5.75 19.79
N PHE A 467 -4.59 -5.08 20.65
CA PHE A 467 -5.69 -5.68 21.39
C PHE A 467 -6.98 -5.57 20.56
N ASN A 468 -7.56 -6.72 20.22
CA ASN A 468 -8.71 -6.82 19.33
C ASN A 468 -9.91 -7.39 20.07
N MET A 469 -11.01 -6.65 20.11
CA MET A 469 -12.29 -7.18 20.59
C MET A 469 -12.78 -8.31 19.68
N VAL A 470 -13.12 -9.44 20.28
CA VAL A 470 -13.90 -10.47 19.60
C VAL A 470 -15.30 -9.91 19.38
N SER A 471 -15.80 -9.89 18.15
CA SER A 471 -17.10 -9.28 17.82
C SER A 471 -18.22 -9.71 18.78
N VAL A 472 -18.72 -8.74 19.56
CA VAL A 472 -19.82 -8.88 20.53
C VAL A 472 -21.06 -8.20 19.95
N GLU A 473 -22.22 -8.81 20.17
CA GLU A 473 -23.55 -8.31 19.76
C GLU A 473 -23.74 -8.05 18.26
N THR A 474 -24.39 -9.01 17.59
CA THR A 474 -24.70 -8.91 16.16
C THR A 474 -26.14 -9.28 15.87
N SER A 475 -26.81 -8.53 15.00
CA SER A 475 -28.05 -8.99 14.36
C SER A 475 -27.71 -9.86 13.15
N LYS A 476 -28.52 -10.89 12.89
CA LYS A 476 -28.32 -11.85 11.80
C LYS A 476 -29.44 -11.73 10.77
N ALA A 477 -29.08 -11.59 9.51
CA ALA A 477 -30.00 -11.59 8.37
C ALA A 477 -29.63 -12.72 7.39
N PRO A 478 -30.42 -13.80 7.27
CA PRO A 478 -30.08 -14.93 6.40
C PRO A 478 -30.11 -14.55 4.92
N VAL A 479 -29.19 -15.13 4.14
CA VAL A 479 -29.20 -15.10 2.68
C VAL A 479 -29.96 -16.32 2.18
N LEU A 480 -31.10 -16.12 1.53
CA LEU A 480 -31.98 -17.20 1.10
C LEU A 480 -31.72 -17.61 -0.35
N GLY A 481 -31.90 -18.89 -0.66
CA GLY A 481 -31.90 -19.40 -2.02
C GLY A 481 -30.54 -19.44 -2.73
N ILE A 482 -29.44 -19.07 -2.06
CA ILE A 482 -28.07 -19.11 -2.59
C ILE A 482 -27.20 -20.01 -1.70
N PRO A 483 -26.58 -21.07 -2.24
CA PRO A 483 -25.62 -21.88 -1.48
C PRO A 483 -24.42 -21.05 -1.02
N ALA A 484 -24.03 -21.18 0.25
CA ALA A 484 -22.95 -20.35 0.80
C ALA A 484 -21.64 -20.48 0.02
N GLN A 485 -21.28 -21.70 -0.39
CA GLN A 485 -20.04 -22.01 -1.11
C GLN A 485 -19.95 -21.30 -2.47
N ALA A 486 -21.07 -20.83 -3.04
CA ALA A 486 -21.08 -20.09 -4.29
C ALA A 486 -20.63 -18.62 -4.11
N ILE A 487 -20.75 -18.06 -2.90
CA ILE A 487 -20.60 -16.62 -2.64
C ILE A 487 -19.65 -16.27 -1.48
N VAL A 488 -19.26 -17.24 -0.66
CA VAL A 488 -18.27 -17.07 0.39
C VAL A 488 -17.35 -18.29 0.47
N LYS A 489 -16.05 -18.02 0.48
CA LYS A 489 -15.01 -19.02 0.62
C LYS A 489 -14.11 -18.64 1.79
N ILE A 490 -14.14 -19.49 2.81
CA ILE A 490 -13.33 -19.35 4.02
C ILE A 490 -12.46 -20.58 4.11
N THR A 491 -11.15 -20.35 4.17
CA THR A 491 -10.13 -21.37 4.38
C THR A 491 -9.26 -20.94 5.56
N LYS A 492 -8.38 -21.82 6.04
CA LYS A 492 -7.36 -21.47 7.04
C LYS A 492 -6.44 -20.33 6.58
N TYR A 493 -6.31 -20.10 5.27
CA TYR A 493 -5.29 -19.21 4.69
C TYR A 493 -5.83 -17.90 4.12
N TYR A 494 -7.06 -17.92 3.60
CA TYR A 494 -7.72 -16.72 3.12
C TYR A 494 -9.25 -16.80 3.27
N LYS A 495 -9.85 -15.62 3.36
CA LYS A 495 -11.28 -15.37 3.46
C LYS A 495 -11.73 -14.45 2.34
N ARG A 496 -12.74 -14.86 1.57
CA ARG A 496 -13.29 -14.06 0.48
C ARG A 496 -14.81 -14.15 0.45
N SER A 497 -15.44 -13.00 0.24
CA SER A 497 -16.85 -12.88 -0.13
C SER A 497 -16.93 -12.34 -1.55
N SER A 498 -17.85 -12.87 -2.36
CA SER A 498 -18.22 -12.31 -3.67
C SER A 498 -19.27 -11.19 -3.53
N LEU A 499 -19.91 -11.07 -2.36
CA LEU A 499 -20.90 -10.03 -2.11
C LEU A 499 -20.24 -8.66 -2.04
N GLN A 500 -20.84 -7.72 -2.77
CA GLN A 500 -20.51 -6.31 -2.79
C GLN A 500 -21.74 -5.49 -2.39
N ARG A 501 -21.51 -4.28 -1.88
CA ARG A 501 -22.59 -3.37 -1.49
C ARG A 501 -23.15 -2.66 -2.70
N VAL A 502 -24.48 -2.56 -2.79
CA VAL A 502 -25.11 -1.60 -3.70
C VAL A 502 -24.82 -0.19 -3.17
N LEU A 503 -24.27 0.67 -4.02
CA LEU A 503 -23.87 2.02 -3.63
C LEU A 503 -25.10 2.92 -3.54
N GLU A 504 -25.35 3.47 -2.35
CA GLU A 504 -26.46 4.38 -2.08
C GLU A 504 -25.99 5.44 -1.07
N ARG A 505 -26.14 6.72 -1.43
CA ARG A 505 -25.72 7.89 -0.65
C ARG A 505 -26.86 8.52 0.16
N ASP A 506 -27.81 7.71 0.59
CA ASP A 506 -28.86 8.10 1.54
C ASP A 506 -28.42 7.64 2.94
N SER A 507 -28.23 8.60 3.85
CA SER A 507 -27.82 8.35 5.24
C SER A 507 -28.95 7.83 6.13
N HIS A 508 -30.20 7.97 5.68
CA HIS A 508 -31.43 7.57 6.38
C HIS A 508 -32.04 6.28 5.83
N LYS A 509 -31.38 5.65 4.85
CA LYS A 509 -31.83 4.38 4.28
C LYS A 509 -32.09 3.33 5.35
N GLN A 510 -33.17 2.59 5.16
CA GLN A 510 -33.64 1.59 6.13
C GLN A 510 -32.92 0.25 6.00
N THR A 511 -32.38 -0.03 4.81
CA THR A 511 -31.77 -1.31 4.44
C THR A 511 -30.49 -1.10 3.62
N GLN A 512 -29.70 -2.16 3.47
CA GLN A 512 -28.55 -2.17 2.57
C GLN A 512 -28.64 -3.37 1.63
N ASP A 513 -28.94 -3.12 0.36
CA ASP A 513 -28.93 -4.15 -0.67
C ASP A 513 -27.50 -4.54 -1.04
N LEU A 514 -27.32 -5.79 -1.44
CA LEU A 514 -26.03 -6.36 -1.85
C LEU A 514 -26.14 -6.94 -3.27
N PHE A 515 -25.01 -7.18 -3.92
CA PHE A 515 -25.01 -7.87 -5.22
C PHE A 515 -23.77 -8.75 -5.39
N PHE A 516 -23.83 -9.70 -6.31
CA PHE A 516 -22.66 -10.40 -6.82
C PHE A 516 -22.86 -10.85 -8.29
N PRO A 517 -21.80 -10.89 -9.11
CA PRO A 517 -21.88 -11.51 -10.44
C PRO A 517 -22.14 -13.01 -10.34
N ASN A 518 -23.05 -13.54 -11.15
CA ASN A 518 -23.36 -14.97 -11.12
C ASN A 518 -22.17 -15.79 -11.68
N PRO A 519 -21.54 -16.68 -10.89
CA PRO A 519 -20.35 -17.41 -11.32
C PRO A 519 -20.64 -18.43 -12.43
N SER A 520 -21.89 -18.91 -12.54
CA SER A 520 -22.30 -19.87 -13.58
C SER A 520 -22.81 -19.18 -14.85
N LYS A 521 -23.18 -17.90 -14.79
CA LYS A 521 -23.77 -17.15 -15.90
C LYS A 521 -23.20 -15.73 -15.94
N LYS A 522 -22.23 -15.51 -16.84
CA LYS A 522 -21.54 -14.21 -16.99
C LYS A 522 -22.44 -13.02 -17.36
N ASN A 523 -23.69 -13.25 -17.79
CA ASN A 523 -24.65 -12.21 -18.15
C ASN A 523 -25.76 -12.02 -17.09
N GLU A 524 -25.53 -12.47 -15.86
CA GLU A 524 -26.50 -12.37 -14.78
C GLU A 524 -25.84 -11.76 -13.54
N VAL A 525 -26.50 -10.77 -12.94
CA VAL A 525 -26.15 -10.22 -11.63
C VAL A 525 -27.23 -10.64 -10.65
N ILE A 526 -26.82 -11.22 -9.53
CA ILE A 526 -27.75 -11.52 -8.44
C ILE A 526 -27.75 -10.33 -7.50
N LEU A 527 -28.88 -9.63 -7.45
CA LEU A 527 -29.16 -8.60 -6.47
C LEU A 527 -29.79 -9.27 -5.24
N LEU A 528 -29.31 -8.94 -4.06
CA LEU A 528 -29.86 -9.41 -2.78
C LEU A 528 -30.56 -8.23 -2.11
N LYS A 529 -31.88 -8.20 -2.22
CA LYS A 529 -32.73 -7.18 -1.60
C LYS A 529 -33.00 -7.54 -0.16
N GLU A 530 -32.79 -6.59 0.74
CA GLU A 530 -33.11 -6.82 2.15
C GLU A 530 -34.58 -6.52 2.44
N GLN A 531 -35.30 -7.51 2.97
CA GLN A 531 -36.70 -7.41 3.37
C GLN A 531 -36.93 -8.17 4.68
N ALA A 532 -37.55 -7.52 5.67
CA ALA A 532 -37.86 -8.11 6.98
C ALA A 532 -36.67 -8.85 7.62
N ASN A 533 -35.49 -8.24 7.59
CA ASN A 533 -34.23 -8.79 8.11
C ASN A 533 -33.80 -10.11 7.42
N ARG A 534 -34.09 -10.26 6.12
CA ARG A 534 -33.65 -11.38 5.27
C ARG A 534 -33.22 -10.85 3.91
N PHE A 535 -32.27 -11.53 3.26
CA PHE A 535 -31.81 -11.20 1.91
C PHE A 535 -32.45 -12.13 0.89
N ILE A 536 -33.22 -11.54 -0.02
CA ILE A 536 -33.98 -12.25 -1.05
C ILE A 536 -33.34 -11.96 -2.42
N PRO A 537 -32.98 -13.01 -3.19
CA PRO A 537 -32.33 -12.83 -4.47
C PRO A 537 -33.30 -12.41 -5.57
N ILE A 538 -32.90 -11.40 -6.32
CA ILE A 538 -33.51 -10.91 -7.56
C ILE A 538 -32.46 -11.07 -8.67
N LYS A 539 -32.87 -11.61 -9.82
CA LYS A 539 -31.96 -11.83 -10.95
C LYS A 539 -32.05 -10.65 -11.90
N LEU A 540 -30.95 -9.94 -12.08
CA LEU A 540 -30.81 -8.92 -13.11
C LEU A 540 -30.18 -9.57 -14.34
N LYS A 541 -30.96 -9.70 -15.41
CA LYS A 541 -30.51 -10.31 -16.67
C LYS A 541 -29.91 -9.23 -17.58
N LEU A 542 -28.67 -9.44 -18.00
CA LEU A 542 -27.99 -8.59 -18.97
C LEU A 542 -28.02 -9.24 -20.36
N GLU A 543 -28.05 -8.42 -21.40
CA GLU A 543 -28.14 -8.88 -22.78
C GLU A 543 -26.84 -9.55 -23.29
N LYS A 544 -25.66 -9.12 -22.80
CA LYS A 544 -24.34 -9.59 -23.28
C LYS A 544 -23.41 -10.00 -22.13
N MET A 545 -22.38 -10.79 -22.45
CA MET A 545 -21.33 -11.21 -21.50
C MET A 545 -20.49 -10.00 -21.09
N SER A 546 -20.47 -9.67 -19.78
CA SER A 546 -19.83 -8.46 -19.28
C SER A 546 -19.18 -8.62 -17.90
N GLU A 547 -18.13 -7.84 -17.65
CA GLU A 547 -17.48 -7.72 -16.34
C GLU A 547 -18.16 -6.61 -15.54
N ILE A 548 -18.82 -6.96 -14.43
CA ILE A 548 -19.56 -6.00 -13.59
C ILE A 548 -18.59 -5.21 -12.72
N SER A 549 -18.67 -3.88 -12.77
CA SER A 549 -17.88 -3.02 -11.90
C SER A 549 -18.64 -2.66 -10.63
N SER A 550 -19.89 -2.21 -10.73
CA SER A 550 -20.67 -1.75 -9.58
C SER A 550 -22.17 -1.73 -9.86
N VAL A 551 -22.96 -1.63 -8.79
CA VAL A 551 -24.41 -1.41 -8.82
C VAL A 551 -24.71 -0.22 -7.90
N ILE A 552 -25.39 0.78 -8.45
CA ILE A 552 -25.74 2.03 -7.79
C ILE A 552 -27.25 2.12 -7.66
N LYS A 553 -27.74 2.59 -6.51
CA LYS A 553 -29.15 2.86 -6.28
C LYS A 553 -29.44 4.36 -6.41
N VAL A 554 -30.30 4.72 -7.36
CA VAL A 554 -30.64 6.11 -7.71
C VAL A 554 -31.99 6.12 -8.44
N ASP A 555 -32.86 7.06 -8.11
CA ASP A 555 -34.08 7.36 -8.88
C ASP A 555 -33.66 7.98 -10.22
N ILE A 556 -33.52 7.15 -11.24
CA ILE A 556 -32.85 7.56 -12.49
C ILE A 556 -33.86 8.18 -13.48
N ASN A 557 -35.12 7.79 -13.39
CA ASN A 557 -36.23 8.24 -14.23
C ASN A 557 -37.12 9.30 -13.54
N LEU A 558 -36.77 9.73 -12.32
CA LEU A 558 -37.44 10.79 -11.57
C LEU A 558 -38.91 10.46 -11.22
N ASP A 559 -39.21 9.19 -10.96
CA ASP A 559 -40.55 8.73 -10.59
C ASP A 559 -40.80 8.69 -9.07
N GLY A 560 -39.78 9.03 -8.27
CA GLY A 560 -39.82 9.00 -6.82
C GLY A 560 -39.43 7.66 -6.20
N GLU A 561 -39.23 6.62 -7.00
CA GLU A 561 -38.69 5.33 -6.59
C GLU A 561 -37.22 5.18 -7.00
N LYS A 562 -36.39 4.57 -6.15
CA LYS A 562 -34.97 4.37 -6.49
C LYS A 562 -34.77 3.12 -7.35
N ASP A 563 -34.09 3.29 -8.48
CA ASP A 563 -33.71 2.24 -9.42
C ASP A 563 -32.31 1.69 -9.18
N TYR A 564 -32.00 0.57 -9.83
CA TYR A 564 -30.66 -0.01 -9.89
C TYR A 564 -29.99 0.33 -11.22
N PHE A 565 -28.94 1.12 -11.12
CA PHE A 565 -28.00 1.38 -12.20
C PHE A 565 -26.81 0.43 -12.10
N VAL A 566 -26.72 -0.52 -13.04
CA VAL A 566 -25.62 -1.50 -13.18
C VAL A 566 -24.70 -1.03 -14.29
N TYR A 567 -23.39 -1.02 -14.05
CA TYR A 567 -22.43 -0.76 -15.12
C TYR A 567 -21.14 -1.57 -14.96
N GLY A 568 -20.41 -1.68 -16.06
CA GLY A 568 -19.13 -2.37 -16.11
C GLY A 568 -18.49 -2.31 -17.48
N ALA A 569 -17.61 -3.27 -17.79
CA ALA A 569 -16.88 -3.34 -19.06
C ALA A 569 -17.32 -4.55 -19.90
N THR A 570 -17.23 -4.41 -21.22
CA THR A 570 -17.37 -5.54 -22.15
C THR A 570 -16.20 -6.51 -22.02
N GLU A 571 -16.37 -7.77 -22.45
CA GLU A 571 -15.35 -8.82 -22.33
C GLU A 571 -14.02 -8.47 -23.03
N ASP A 572 -14.08 -7.76 -24.17
CA ASP A 572 -12.92 -7.26 -24.90
C ASP A 572 -12.29 -5.99 -24.27
N LYS A 573 -12.91 -5.46 -23.21
CA LYS A 573 -12.54 -4.23 -22.50
C LYS A 573 -12.48 -2.99 -23.38
N ARG A 574 -13.18 -2.98 -24.52
CA ARG A 574 -13.24 -1.86 -25.48
C ARG A 574 -14.44 -0.95 -25.29
N LYS A 575 -15.42 -1.32 -24.46
CA LYS A 575 -16.59 -0.50 -24.17
C LYS A 575 -17.00 -0.65 -22.70
N TYR A 576 -17.60 0.38 -22.16
CA TYR A 576 -18.39 0.31 -20.94
C TYR A 576 -19.85 0.04 -21.30
N PHE A 577 -20.54 -0.70 -20.44
CA PHE A 577 -21.98 -0.91 -20.57
C PHE A 577 -22.71 -0.37 -19.35
N PHE A 578 -23.94 0.09 -19.57
CA PHE A 578 -24.83 0.69 -18.57
C PHE A 578 -26.20 0.00 -18.73
N ALA A 579 -26.80 -0.40 -17.62
CA ALA A 579 -28.11 -1.05 -17.59
C ALA A 579 -28.90 -0.58 -16.36
N TYR A 580 -30.21 -0.38 -16.53
CA TYR A 580 -31.08 0.23 -15.54
C TYR A 580 -32.25 -0.69 -15.22
N PHE A 581 -32.49 -0.95 -13.95
CA PHE A 581 -33.54 -1.86 -13.51
C PHE A 581 -34.40 -1.18 -12.47
N ASP A 582 -35.71 -1.40 -12.53
CA ASP A 582 -36.63 -0.94 -11.50
C ASP A 582 -36.36 -1.63 -10.15
N LYS A 583 -37.09 -1.21 -9.11
CA LYS A 583 -36.99 -1.79 -7.76
C LYS A 583 -37.24 -3.30 -7.66
N ASP A 584 -37.85 -3.91 -8.68
CA ASP A 584 -38.22 -5.32 -8.77
C ASP A 584 -37.30 -6.11 -9.73
N GLY A 585 -36.29 -5.45 -10.31
CA GLY A 585 -35.27 -6.03 -11.17
C GLY A 585 -35.69 -6.18 -12.63
N LYS A 586 -36.77 -5.54 -13.06
CA LYS A 586 -37.17 -5.51 -14.48
C LYS A 586 -36.44 -4.39 -15.20
N PRO A 587 -36.13 -4.56 -16.50
CA PRO A 587 -35.55 -3.49 -17.31
C PRO A 587 -36.38 -2.21 -17.25
N LEU A 588 -35.75 -1.10 -16.86
CA LEU A 588 -36.43 0.19 -16.73
C LEU A 588 -36.76 0.81 -18.10
N PHE A 589 -35.85 0.63 -19.06
CA PHE A 589 -36.00 1.10 -20.43
C PHE A 589 -36.19 -0.07 -21.41
N SER A 590 -36.89 0.18 -22.51
CA SER A 590 -37.17 -0.81 -23.56
C SER A 590 -35.91 -1.42 -24.18
N LYS A 591 -34.84 -0.61 -24.35
CA LYS A 591 -33.48 -1.04 -24.66
C LYS A 591 -32.60 -0.80 -23.44
N ASN A 592 -32.29 -1.85 -22.67
CA ASN A 592 -31.66 -1.69 -21.36
C ASN A 592 -30.15 -1.94 -21.33
N TYR A 593 -29.51 -2.02 -22.49
CA TYR A 593 -28.08 -2.24 -22.61
C TYR A 593 -27.43 -1.11 -23.40
N TRP A 594 -26.94 -0.11 -22.66
CA TRP A 594 -26.40 1.13 -23.21
C TRP A 594 -24.87 1.03 -23.26
N LEU A 595 -24.27 1.50 -24.35
CA LEU A 595 -22.85 1.34 -24.62
C LEU A 595 -22.13 2.68 -24.69
N LEU A 596 -21.09 2.81 -23.90
CA LEU A 596 -20.11 3.90 -24.01
C LEU A 596 -18.81 3.31 -24.57
N PRO A 597 -18.37 3.69 -25.78
CA PRO A 597 -17.07 3.24 -26.27
C PRO A 597 -15.97 3.60 -25.26
N SER A 598 -15.03 2.68 -24.99
CA SER A 598 -13.80 3.03 -24.28
C SER A 598 -12.95 3.82 -25.26
N THR A 599 -13.34 5.05 -25.54
CA THR A 599 -12.56 6.00 -26.33
C THR A 599 -11.23 6.24 -25.62
N ARG A 600 -10.35 7.07 -26.21
CA ARG A 600 -9.13 7.51 -25.50
C ARG A 600 -9.44 8.25 -24.17
N PHE A 601 -10.70 8.51 -23.83
CA PHE A 601 -11.23 9.18 -22.63
C PHE A 601 -10.84 8.55 -21.28
N GLY A 602 -9.84 7.67 -21.23
CA GLY A 602 -9.13 7.26 -20.02
C GLY A 602 -9.98 6.64 -18.89
N GLY A 603 -11.12 6.04 -19.23
CA GLY A 603 -12.01 5.31 -18.33
C GLY A 603 -12.99 6.16 -17.51
N LEU A 604 -13.80 5.53 -16.66
CA LEU A 604 -14.71 6.20 -15.72
C LEU A 604 -13.97 6.59 -14.42
N PRO A 605 -14.43 7.59 -13.65
CA PRO A 605 -13.70 8.06 -12.46
C PRO A 605 -13.93 7.14 -11.25
N PHE A 606 -12.93 6.33 -10.94
CA PHE A 606 -12.87 5.51 -9.73
C PHE A 606 -11.95 6.16 -8.71
N VAL A 607 -12.44 6.41 -7.49
CA VAL A 607 -11.62 6.89 -6.36
C VAL A 607 -11.85 5.97 -5.16
N ARG A 608 -10.76 5.36 -4.67
CA ARG A 608 -10.78 4.44 -3.49
C ARG A 608 -11.83 3.32 -3.57
N GLY A 609 -12.08 2.79 -4.78
CA GLY A 609 -13.04 1.71 -5.01
C GLY A 609 -14.51 2.14 -5.06
N PHE A 610 -14.77 3.45 -5.17
CA PHE A 610 -16.10 4.01 -5.39
C PHE A 610 -16.10 4.90 -6.62
N GLU A 611 -17.18 4.87 -7.38
CA GLU A 611 -17.38 5.78 -8.49
C GLU A 611 -18.06 7.06 -8.02
N LYS A 612 -17.52 8.20 -8.45
CA LYS A 612 -18.07 9.52 -8.17
C LYS A 612 -18.78 10.06 -9.40
N PHE A 613 -19.97 9.55 -9.68
CA PHE A 613 -20.91 10.23 -10.57
C PHE A 613 -21.66 11.32 -9.80
N SER A 614 -21.74 12.50 -10.41
CA SER A 614 -22.84 13.43 -10.17
C SER A 614 -23.95 13.14 -11.19
N TYR A 615 -25.15 13.66 -10.97
CA TYR A 615 -26.31 13.39 -11.80
C TYR A 615 -26.96 14.70 -12.19
N ILE A 616 -27.04 14.97 -13.50
CA ILE A 616 -27.69 16.16 -14.04
C ILE A 616 -28.99 15.76 -14.72
N LYS A 617 -30.05 16.54 -14.51
CA LYS A 617 -31.33 16.30 -15.18
C LYS A 617 -31.23 16.62 -16.67
N VAL A 618 -31.58 15.67 -17.51
CA VAL A 618 -31.69 15.81 -18.96
C VAL A 618 -33.07 15.38 -19.43
N LYS A 619 -33.49 15.87 -20.60
CA LYS A 619 -34.73 15.45 -21.25
C LYS A 619 -34.42 14.96 -22.65
N THR A 620 -34.90 13.76 -22.98
CA THR A 620 -34.70 13.12 -24.28
C THR A 620 -36.04 12.75 -24.90
N GLN A 621 -36.09 12.63 -26.22
CA GLN A 621 -37.33 12.22 -26.91
C GLN A 621 -37.70 10.77 -26.61
N ASP A 622 -36.71 9.87 -26.57
CA ASP A 622 -36.92 8.43 -26.43
C ASP A 622 -37.09 7.96 -24.98
N PHE A 623 -36.53 8.68 -23.99
CA PHE A 623 -36.50 8.25 -22.59
C PHE A 623 -37.13 9.24 -21.60
N GLY A 624 -37.66 10.38 -22.07
CA GLY A 624 -38.26 11.38 -21.20
C GLY A 624 -37.23 12.11 -20.33
N GLU A 625 -37.63 12.50 -19.13
CA GLU A 625 -36.72 13.09 -18.13
C GLU A 625 -35.89 12.00 -17.45
N PHE A 626 -34.59 12.25 -17.30
CA PHE A 626 -33.64 11.26 -16.83
C PHE A 626 -32.46 11.94 -16.13
N LEU A 627 -31.88 11.27 -15.12
CA LEU A 627 -30.65 11.70 -14.46
C LEU A 627 -29.41 11.16 -15.17
N ALA A 628 -28.78 12.00 -16.00
CA ALA A 628 -27.56 11.66 -16.71
C ALA A 628 -26.33 11.66 -15.79
N PRO A 629 -25.51 10.59 -15.77
CA PRO A 629 -24.24 10.60 -15.07
C PRO A 629 -23.31 11.69 -15.63
N LEU A 630 -22.75 12.51 -14.74
CA LEU A 630 -21.88 13.64 -15.00
C LEU A 630 -20.55 13.49 -14.25
N ILE A 631 -19.45 13.82 -14.93
CA ILE A 631 -18.06 13.68 -14.47
C ILE A 631 -17.23 14.87 -14.93
N VAL A 632 -16.22 15.30 -14.16
CA VAL A 632 -15.25 16.31 -14.61
C VAL A 632 -13.95 15.65 -15.04
N ARG A 633 -13.46 16.02 -16.24
CA ARG A 633 -12.21 15.49 -16.79
C ARG A 633 -11.55 16.48 -17.74
N GLU A 634 -10.23 16.36 -17.91
CA GLU A 634 -9.52 17.02 -19.00
C GLU A 634 -9.70 16.23 -20.29
N TRP A 635 -10.42 16.80 -21.26
CA TRP A 635 -10.71 16.16 -22.55
C TRP A 635 -11.04 17.17 -23.65
N ASP A 636 -11.20 16.68 -24.88
CA ASP A 636 -11.60 17.45 -26.06
C ASP A 636 -13.06 17.92 -25.95
N LEU A 637 -13.33 19.15 -26.39
CA LEU A 637 -14.68 19.68 -26.53
C LEU A 637 -15.46 18.86 -27.60
N PRO A 638 -16.63 18.28 -27.28
CA PRO A 638 -17.43 17.60 -28.28
C PRO A 638 -17.84 18.58 -29.38
N PHE A 639 -17.74 18.16 -30.64
CA PHE A 639 -18.01 19.02 -31.79
C PHE A 639 -19.40 19.66 -31.74
N VAL A 640 -20.39 18.89 -31.30
CA VAL A 640 -21.80 19.32 -31.15
C VAL A 640 -22.03 20.32 -30.02
N ASP A 641 -21.08 20.47 -29.10
CA ASP A 641 -21.13 21.45 -28.01
C ASP A 641 -20.36 22.73 -28.35
N ASN A 642 -19.82 22.82 -29.57
CA ASN A 642 -19.15 24.00 -30.10
C ASN A 642 -20.10 24.84 -30.97
N SER A 643 -19.66 26.02 -31.39
CA SER A 643 -20.40 26.83 -32.36
C SER A 643 -20.44 26.16 -33.73
N GLU A 644 -21.58 26.27 -34.42
CA GLU A 644 -21.71 25.84 -35.81
C GLU A 644 -20.89 26.73 -36.75
N ASP A 645 -20.69 28.01 -36.40
CA ASP A 645 -19.86 28.96 -37.14
C ASP A 645 -18.41 28.45 -37.18
N PRO A 646 -17.81 28.22 -38.36
CA PRO A 646 -16.45 27.69 -38.48
C PRO A 646 -15.35 28.67 -37.98
N ILE A 647 -15.65 29.95 -37.87
CA ILE A 647 -14.70 31.01 -37.45
C ILE A 647 -14.86 31.29 -35.96
N ASP A 648 -16.07 31.22 -35.42
CA ASP A 648 -16.35 31.50 -34.01
C ASP A 648 -16.45 30.23 -33.16
N ARG A 649 -15.39 29.40 -33.19
CA ARG A 649 -15.30 28.15 -32.42
C ARG A 649 -14.38 28.27 -31.23
N LEU A 650 -14.75 27.62 -30.12
CA LEU A 650 -13.79 27.32 -29.07
C LEU A 650 -12.74 26.35 -29.62
N LEU A 651 -11.49 26.55 -29.23
CA LEU A 651 -10.40 25.63 -29.56
C LEU A 651 -10.75 24.21 -29.10
N LEU A 652 -10.43 23.23 -29.96
CA LEU A 652 -10.60 21.79 -29.68
C LEU A 652 -9.46 21.24 -28.82
N ASP A 653 -8.79 22.10 -28.04
CA ASP A 653 -7.74 21.69 -27.13
C ASP A 653 -8.33 20.94 -25.92
N LYS A 654 -7.51 20.06 -25.35
CA LYS A 654 -7.87 19.32 -24.15
C LYS A 654 -7.92 20.29 -22.98
N LYS A 655 -9.10 20.43 -22.39
CA LYS A 655 -9.30 21.21 -21.18
C LYS A 655 -10.21 20.48 -20.21
N LYS A 656 -10.10 20.85 -18.95
CA LYS A 656 -11.01 20.36 -17.90
C LYS A 656 -12.43 20.86 -18.20
N ARG A 657 -13.39 19.93 -18.28
CA ARG A 657 -14.82 20.20 -18.48
C ARG A 657 -15.70 19.25 -17.68
N GLY A 658 -16.94 19.67 -17.42
CA GLY A 658 -18.00 18.79 -16.94
C GLY A 658 -18.66 18.04 -18.10
N TYR A 659 -18.46 16.73 -18.19
CA TYR A 659 -19.04 15.86 -19.21
C TYR A 659 -20.19 15.05 -18.64
N TYR A 660 -21.32 15.01 -19.35
CA TYR A 660 -22.45 14.13 -19.05
C TYR A 660 -22.67 13.13 -20.19
N LEU A 661 -23.22 11.97 -19.82
CA LEU A 661 -23.46 10.87 -20.74
C LEU A 661 -24.91 10.96 -21.25
N LEU A 662 -25.07 11.39 -22.50
CA LEU A 662 -26.38 11.52 -23.15
C LEU A 662 -26.70 10.23 -23.94
N PRO A 663 -27.85 9.58 -23.71
CA PRO A 663 -28.25 8.42 -24.50
C PRO A 663 -28.80 8.83 -25.87
N GLU A 664 -28.34 8.14 -26.91
CA GLU A 664 -28.87 8.23 -28.27
C GLU A 664 -29.31 6.84 -28.76
N VAL A 665 -30.53 6.74 -29.26
CA VAL A 665 -31.07 5.48 -29.76
C VAL A 665 -30.57 5.24 -31.18
N ASN A 666 -29.77 4.17 -31.35
CA ASN A 666 -29.49 3.60 -32.67
C ASN A 666 -30.46 2.44 -32.95
N GLU A 667 -30.52 1.96 -34.20
CA GLU A 667 -31.40 0.87 -34.62
C GLU A 667 -31.29 -0.38 -33.72
N LYS A 668 -30.08 -0.73 -33.26
CA LYS A 668 -29.80 -1.98 -32.53
C LYS A 668 -29.41 -1.85 -31.05
N PHE A 669 -29.00 -0.67 -30.58
CA PHE A 669 -28.54 -0.44 -29.20
C PHE A 669 -28.65 1.04 -28.84
N VAL A 670 -28.47 1.37 -27.55
CA VAL A 670 -28.36 2.77 -27.10
C VAL A 670 -26.88 3.11 -26.98
N GLU A 671 -26.43 4.17 -27.63
CA GLU A 671 -25.07 4.67 -27.51
C GLU A 671 -25.04 5.87 -26.56
N LEU A 672 -24.11 5.86 -25.62
CA LEU A 672 -23.87 6.99 -24.74
C LEU A 672 -22.87 7.94 -25.42
N LYS A 673 -23.35 9.12 -25.82
CA LYS A 673 -22.50 10.20 -26.33
C LYS A 673 -22.02 11.09 -25.18
N LEU A 674 -20.79 11.56 -25.30
CA LEU A 674 -20.27 12.58 -24.41
C LEU A 674 -20.78 13.95 -24.85
N ARG A 675 -21.41 14.66 -23.92
CA ARG A 675 -21.78 16.08 -24.04
C ARG A 675 -21.17 16.84 -22.87
N THR A 676 -21.09 18.16 -22.94
CA THR A 676 -20.53 18.98 -21.86
C THR A 676 -21.44 20.13 -21.42
N ILE A 677 -21.44 20.40 -20.11
CA ILE A 677 -22.05 21.62 -19.55
C ILE A 677 -21.22 22.87 -19.87
N ASP A 678 -19.96 22.71 -20.29
CA ASP A 678 -19.08 23.79 -20.77
C ASP A 678 -19.23 24.00 -22.29
N SER A 679 -20.46 23.98 -22.80
CA SER A 679 -20.75 24.25 -24.21
C SER A 679 -20.35 25.68 -24.60
N TYR A 680 -20.15 25.94 -25.89
CA TYR A 680 -19.85 27.27 -26.43
C TYR A 680 -20.83 28.32 -25.90
N ASN A 681 -22.15 28.01 -25.93
CA ASN A 681 -23.19 28.91 -25.46
C ASN A 681 -23.06 29.20 -23.96
N ASN A 682 -22.84 28.16 -23.15
CA ASN A 682 -22.73 28.31 -21.71
C ASN A 682 -21.46 29.09 -21.32
N ILE A 683 -20.32 28.76 -21.92
CA ILE A 683 -19.05 29.47 -21.66
C ILE A 683 -19.16 30.93 -22.08
N THR A 684 -19.76 31.23 -23.24
CA THR A 684 -19.95 32.61 -23.70
C THR A 684 -20.86 33.40 -22.77
N ARG A 685 -21.99 32.81 -22.33
CA ARG A 685 -22.88 33.41 -21.33
C ARG A 685 -22.15 33.64 -20.00
N LEU A 686 -21.41 32.63 -19.54
CA LEU A 686 -20.70 32.68 -18.26
C LEU A 686 -19.58 33.73 -18.27
N ARG A 687 -18.82 33.85 -19.36
CA ARG A 687 -17.82 34.92 -19.54
C ARG A 687 -18.46 36.31 -19.43
N LYS A 688 -19.59 36.52 -20.09
CA LYS A 688 -20.34 37.79 -20.05
C LYS A 688 -20.83 38.09 -18.63
N GLU A 689 -21.49 37.14 -17.96
CA GLU A 689 -22.05 37.35 -16.63
C GLU A 689 -20.99 37.51 -15.53
N LEU A 690 -19.81 36.89 -15.69
CA LEU A 690 -18.68 37.04 -14.77
C LEU A 690 -17.76 38.22 -15.11
N GLY A 691 -17.95 38.87 -16.26
CA GLY A 691 -17.09 39.96 -16.73
C GLY A 691 -15.65 39.49 -17.02
N VAL A 692 -15.50 38.32 -17.64
CA VAL A 692 -14.20 37.75 -18.01
C VAL A 692 -13.69 38.43 -19.28
N ASN A 693 -12.45 38.94 -19.27
CA ASN A 693 -11.87 39.57 -20.46
C ASN A 693 -11.64 38.55 -21.58
N ALA A 694 -11.49 39.02 -22.82
CA ALA A 694 -11.33 38.17 -24.00
C ALA A 694 -10.18 37.17 -23.86
N PHE A 695 -9.05 37.61 -23.29
CA PHE A 695 -7.83 36.81 -23.14
C PHE A 695 -7.73 36.07 -21.79
N ASP A 696 -8.63 36.34 -20.85
CA ASP A 696 -8.61 35.70 -19.53
C ASP A 696 -9.05 34.24 -19.62
N THR A 697 -8.56 33.41 -18.71
CA THR A 697 -9.04 32.01 -18.60
C THR A 697 -10.42 31.97 -17.94
N LEU A 698 -11.21 30.94 -18.26
CA LEU A 698 -12.43 30.55 -17.56
C LEU A 698 -12.52 29.03 -17.65
N ASP A 699 -12.21 28.35 -16.56
CA ASP A 699 -12.13 26.89 -16.53
C ASP A 699 -12.93 26.36 -15.34
N ILE A 700 -13.63 25.24 -15.55
CA ILE A 700 -14.22 24.51 -14.43
C ILE A 700 -13.10 23.92 -13.57
N ALA A 701 -13.16 24.17 -12.27
CA ALA A 701 -12.25 23.59 -11.31
C ALA A 701 -12.81 22.26 -10.80
N HIS A 702 -14.00 22.23 -10.19
CA HIS A 702 -14.53 21.02 -9.55
C HIS A 702 -16.07 20.95 -9.50
N ILE A 703 -16.63 19.74 -9.31
CA ILE A 703 -18.06 19.51 -9.03
C ILE A 703 -18.28 19.39 -7.52
N ILE A 704 -19.10 20.26 -6.93
CA ILE A 704 -19.48 20.15 -5.53
C ILE A 704 -20.35 18.89 -5.36
N ASN A 705 -20.02 18.04 -4.37
CA ASN A 705 -20.76 16.81 -4.13
C ASN A 705 -22.24 17.12 -3.88
N GLN A 706 -23.14 16.45 -4.63
CA GLN A 706 -24.58 16.56 -4.44
C GLN A 706 -25.00 15.93 -3.11
N ASP A 707 -25.83 16.64 -2.36
CA ASP A 707 -26.67 16.03 -1.33
C ASP A 707 -27.88 15.31 -1.96
N GLU A 708 -28.71 14.69 -1.12
CA GLU A 708 -29.85 13.91 -1.57
C GLU A 708 -30.90 14.76 -2.31
N GLY A 709 -31.17 15.97 -1.81
CA GLY A 709 -32.13 16.88 -2.45
C GLY A 709 -31.65 17.35 -3.82
N GLU A 710 -30.38 17.76 -3.91
CA GLU A 710 -29.75 18.15 -5.18
C GLU A 710 -29.73 17.00 -6.18
N LYS A 711 -29.42 15.78 -5.71
CA LYS A 711 -29.37 14.60 -6.57
C LYS A 711 -30.75 14.24 -7.13
N SER A 712 -31.78 14.21 -6.28
CA SER A 712 -33.16 13.94 -6.70
C SER A 712 -33.71 15.02 -7.63
N ALA A 713 -33.24 16.27 -7.51
CA ALA A 713 -33.59 17.35 -8.43
C ALA A 713 -32.75 17.36 -9.72
N GLY A 714 -31.65 16.59 -9.77
CA GLY A 714 -30.66 16.59 -10.85
C GLY A 714 -29.90 17.92 -10.97
N VAL A 715 -29.68 18.61 -9.85
CA VAL A 715 -29.01 19.90 -9.76
C VAL A 715 -27.53 19.70 -9.45
N VAL A 716 -26.64 20.30 -10.25
CA VAL A 716 -25.19 20.15 -10.09
C VAL A 716 -24.55 21.52 -9.83
N ARG A 717 -23.86 21.67 -8.70
CA ARG A 717 -23.03 22.85 -8.40
C ARG A 717 -21.58 22.59 -8.80
N THR A 718 -20.94 23.59 -9.39
CA THR A 718 -19.55 23.53 -9.86
C THR A 718 -18.80 24.80 -9.48
N THR A 719 -17.49 24.70 -9.30
CA THR A 719 -16.61 25.85 -9.12
C THR A 719 -15.93 26.19 -10.44
N TYR A 720 -15.97 27.47 -10.84
CA TYR A 720 -15.24 28.00 -11.99
C TYR A 720 -14.16 28.95 -11.54
N VAL A 721 -13.00 28.88 -12.18
CA VAL A 721 -11.89 29.80 -11.95
C VAL A 721 -11.69 30.63 -13.21
N TYR A 722 -11.60 31.95 -13.04
CA TYR A 722 -11.49 32.90 -14.16
C TYR A 722 -10.52 34.04 -13.89
N GLY A 723 -9.93 34.60 -14.96
CA GLY A 723 -8.92 35.67 -14.91
C GLY A 723 -7.54 35.20 -15.40
N GLU A 724 -6.52 36.01 -15.12
CA GLU A 724 -5.14 35.78 -15.58
C GLU A 724 -4.14 35.71 -14.41
N GLY A 725 -3.17 34.80 -14.50
CA GLY A 725 -2.05 34.68 -13.57
C GLY A 725 -2.48 34.62 -12.09
N PHE A 726 -1.97 35.55 -11.27
CA PHE A 726 -2.29 35.66 -9.85
C PHE A 726 -3.60 36.41 -9.55
N ARG A 727 -4.31 36.91 -10.57
CA ARG A 727 -5.58 37.65 -10.44
C ARG A 727 -6.80 36.75 -10.64
N LYS A 728 -6.61 35.43 -10.69
CA LYS A 728 -7.70 34.47 -10.78
C LYS A 728 -8.70 34.61 -9.63
N LYS A 729 -9.98 34.57 -9.98
CA LYS A 729 -11.13 34.61 -9.09
C LYS A 729 -11.93 33.32 -9.25
N THR A 730 -12.77 33.03 -8.28
CA THR A 730 -13.59 31.80 -8.30
C THR A 730 -15.07 32.14 -8.22
N ALA A 731 -15.91 31.39 -8.93
CA ALA A 731 -17.37 31.46 -8.86
C ALA A 731 -17.97 30.07 -8.61
N ILE A 732 -19.13 30.03 -7.94
CA ILE A 732 -19.96 28.82 -7.86
C ILE A 732 -21.11 28.98 -8.84
N VAL A 733 -21.26 27.99 -9.72
CA VAL A 733 -22.29 27.94 -10.76
C VAL A 733 -23.13 26.69 -10.55
N GLU A 734 -24.43 26.87 -10.47
CA GLU A 734 -25.42 25.81 -10.31
C GLU A 734 -26.12 25.56 -11.63
N PHE A 735 -26.14 24.31 -12.08
CA PHE A 735 -26.83 23.85 -13.27
C PHE A 735 -28.07 23.06 -12.87
N SER A 736 -29.24 23.49 -13.35
CA SER A 736 -30.52 22.77 -13.20
C SER A 736 -30.81 21.84 -14.39
N SER A 737 -30.11 22.07 -15.51
CA SER A 737 -30.05 21.24 -16.71
C SER A 737 -28.79 21.63 -17.49
N PRO A 738 -28.37 20.88 -18.53
CA PRO A 738 -27.16 21.21 -19.29
C PRO A 738 -27.11 22.65 -19.83
N ASP A 739 -28.24 23.26 -20.19
CA ASP A 739 -28.29 24.59 -20.81
C ASP A 739 -28.75 25.72 -19.85
N GLN A 740 -29.21 25.35 -18.65
CA GLN A 740 -29.70 26.30 -17.64
C GLN A 740 -28.78 26.31 -16.43
N PHE A 741 -28.17 27.48 -16.17
CA PHE A 741 -27.37 27.70 -14.97
C PHE A 741 -27.68 29.05 -14.32
N LYS A 742 -27.34 29.16 -13.04
CA LYS A 742 -27.27 30.44 -12.30
C LYS A 742 -25.95 30.55 -11.55
N ILE A 743 -25.42 31.76 -11.43
CA ILE A 743 -24.22 32.04 -10.64
C ILE A 743 -24.65 32.24 -9.18
N VAL A 744 -24.31 31.29 -8.31
CA VAL A 744 -24.67 31.32 -6.89
C VAL A 744 -23.78 32.29 -6.12
N THR A 745 -22.49 32.33 -6.44
CA THR A 745 -21.54 33.24 -5.77
C THR A 745 -20.42 33.65 -6.72
N LYS A 746 -19.98 34.91 -6.63
CA LYS A 746 -18.88 35.49 -7.43
C LYS A 746 -17.71 35.88 -6.54
N ASN A 747 -16.49 35.79 -7.10
CA ASN A 747 -15.25 36.26 -6.49
C ASN A 747 -14.89 35.61 -5.13
N LEU A 748 -15.10 34.30 -4.99
CA LEU A 748 -14.57 33.54 -3.85
C LEU A 748 -13.03 33.60 -3.90
N GLY A 749 -12.38 33.57 -2.72
CA GLY A 749 -10.97 33.93 -2.48
C GLY A 749 -9.90 33.44 -3.48
N LYS A 750 -8.70 34.01 -3.39
CA LYS A 750 -7.61 33.80 -4.37
C LYS A 750 -7.07 32.34 -4.38
N ASN A 751 -6.94 31.74 -5.58
CA ASN A 751 -6.24 30.46 -5.87
C ASN A 751 -6.95 29.15 -5.48
N VAL A 752 -8.19 28.93 -5.93
CA VAL A 752 -8.94 27.67 -5.74
C VAL A 752 -8.56 26.58 -6.75
N ASP A 753 -7.89 26.93 -7.85
CA ASP A 753 -7.54 26.04 -8.98
C ASP A 753 -6.52 24.94 -8.66
N LYS A 754 -5.79 25.03 -7.54
CA LYS A 754 -4.79 24.05 -7.11
C LYS A 754 -5.17 23.27 -5.85
N ASN A 755 -6.43 23.31 -5.45
CA ASN A 755 -6.88 22.84 -4.14
C ASN A 755 -7.82 21.63 -4.24
N ASP A 756 -7.74 20.71 -3.29
CA ASP A 756 -8.84 19.77 -3.04
C ASP A 756 -9.94 20.51 -2.24
N TYR A 757 -11.17 20.00 -2.24
CA TYR A 757 -12.29 20.61 -1.52
C TYR A 757 -13.15 19.56 -0.84
N SER A 758 -13.79 19.95 0.25
CA SER A 758 -14.69 19.07 0.99
C SER A 758 -15.85 19.89 1.57
N ARG A 759 -17.07 19.34 1.52
CA ARG A 759 -18.21 19.84 2.31
C ARG A 759 -18.09 19.28 3.72
N PHE A 760 -18.55 20.02 4.73
CA PHE A 760 -18.67 19.44 6.06
C PHE A 760 -19.83 18.48 6.09
N ARG A 761 -19.58 17.32 6.67
CA ARG A 761 -20.63 16.38 7.00
C ARG A 761 -21.08 16.60 8.44
N SER A 762 -22.37 16.79 8.66
CA SER A 762 -22.91 16.87 10.02
C SER A 762 -22.70 15.55 10.75
N SER A 763 -22.25 15.59 12.00
CA SER A 763 -22.11 14.40 12.85
C SER A 763 -23.45 13.91 13.40
N ALA A 764 -24.48 14.77 13.41
CA ALA A 764 -25.79 14.53 14.00
C ALA A 764 -26.78 13.90 13.01
N ASP A 765 -27.11 14.61 11.93
CA ASP A 765 -28.08 14.22 10.90
C ASP A 765 -27.42 13.79 9.57
N LYS A 766 -26.08 13.83 9.52
CA LYS A 766 -25.26 13.28 8.41
C LYS A 766 -25.45 13.97 7.06
N THR A 767 -26.13 15.11 7.04
CA THR A 767 -26.30 16.00 5.89
C THR A 767 -24.98 16.71 5.58
N PHE A 768 -24.86 17.27 4.38
CA PHE A 768 -23.70 18.07 4.00
C PHE A 768 -24.02 19.56 4.14
N SER A 769 -23.13 20.33 4.77
CA SER A 769 -23.27 21.78 4.85
C SER A 769 -23.04 22.45 3.49
N ASP A 770 -23.55 23.67 3.32
CA ASP A 770 -23.24 24.51 2.15
C ASP A 770 -21.86 25.16 2.22
N GLU A 771 -21.17 25.06 3.36
CA GLU A 771 -19.83 25.60 3.52
C GLU A 771 -18.79 24.71 2.83
N LEU A 772 -17.91 25.35 2.06
CA LEU A 772 -16.80 24.69 1.36
C LEU A 772 -15.49 24.91 2.11
N MET A 773 -14.75 23.83 2.29
CA MET A 773 -13.35 23.86 2.69
C MET A 773 -12.45 23.66 1.48
N PHE A 774 -11.36 24.41 1.45
CA PHE A 774 -10.31 24.33 0.45
C PHE A 774 -9.02 23.85 1.10
N VAL A 775 -8.33 23.00 0.36
CA VAL A 775 -7.14 22.29 0.80
C VAL A 775 -6.03 22.58 -0.20
N ARG A 776 -5.07 23.43 0.19
CA ARG A 776 -3.94 23.83 -0.66
C ARG A 776 -2.68 23.07 -0.29
N LEU A 777 -2.15 22.30 -1.23
CA LEU A 777 -0.84 21.66 -1.08
C LEU A 777 0.25 22.64 -1.52
N PHE A 778 1.05 23.13 -0.57
CA PHE A 778 2.17 24.05 -0.85
C PHE A 778 3.46 23.29 -1.20
N LYS A 779 3.66 22.16 -0.53
CA LYS A 779 4.76 21.21 -0.68
C LYS A 779 4.16 19.82 -0.53
N ARG A 780 4.82 18.76 -1.01
CA ARG A 780 4.37 17.37 -0.79
C ARG A 780 4.00 17.08 0.66
N ASN A 781 4.72 17.66 1.63
CA ASN A 781 4.51 17.47 3.07
C ASN A 781 3.87 18.66 3.80
N LEU A 782 3.39 19.70 3.09
CA LEU A 782 2.78 20.88 3.70
C LEU A 782 1.46 21.24 3.04
N LEU A 783 0.41 21.15 3.84
CA LEU A 783 -0.97 21.44 3.48
C LEU A 783 -1.47 22.65 4.26
N ARG A 784 -2.28 23.48 3.62
CA ARG A 784 -3.11 24.48 4.31
C ARG A 784 -4.57 24.20 4.05
N VAL A 785 -5.34 24.18 5.12
CA VAL A 785 -6.79 24.05 5.09
C VAL A 785 -7.38 25.42 5.38
N SER A 786 -8.38 25.84 4.61
CA SER A 786 -9.03 27.15 4.79
C SER A 786 -10.48 27.08 4.34
N ASN A 787 -11.36 27.83 4.99
CA ASN A 787 -12.72 28.02 4.47
C ASN A 787 -12.72 29.01 3.29
N THR A 788 -13.85 29.08 2.60
CA THR A 788 -14.08 29.96 1.44
C THR A 788 -13.71 31.42 1.64
N GLU A 789 -14.01 31.98 2.81
CA GLU A 789 -13.73 33.38 3.15
C GLU A 789 -12.30 33.58 3.66
N ALA A 790 -11.54 32.49 3.83
CA ALA A 790 -10.23 32.44 4.48
C ALA A 790 -10.19 33.08 5.88
N SER A 791 -11.35 33.27 6.52
CA SER A 791 -11.49 33.74 7.90
C SER A 791 -10.99 32.69 8.90
N ARG A 792 -10.93 31.42 8.49
CA ARG A 792 -10.41 30.30 9.28
C ARG A 792 -9.41 29.53 8.45
N SER A 793 -8.22 29.30 9.01
CA SER A 793 -7.20 28.48 8.34
C SER A 793 -6.19 27.88 9.30
N PHE A 794 -5.68 26.70 8.94
CA PHE A 794 -4.57 26.06 9.63
C PHE A 794 -3.62 25.39 8.65
N ASN A 795 -2.37 25.19 9.06
CA ASN A 795 -1.37 24.44 8.31
C ASN A 795 -1.19 23.07 8.95
N LEU A 796 -1.05 22.05 8.12
CA LEU A 796 -0.67 20.70 8.50
C LEU A 796 0.63 20.35 7.78
N LYS A 797 1.66 20.01 8.55
CA LYS A 797 2.95 19.55 8.03
C LYS A 797 3.15 18.08 8.41
N SER A 798 3.38 17.20 7.44
CA SER A 798 3.82 15.83 7.72
C SER A 798 5.33 15.80 7.99
N GLU A 799 5.84 14.65 8.46
CA GLU A 799 7.20 14.51 9.00
C GLU A 799 8.29 14.98 8.04
N THR A 800 8.27 14.49 6.78
CA THR A 800 9.28 14.79 5.77
C THR A 800 8.66 14.84 4.37
N TRP A 801 9.41 15.35 3.39
CA TRP A 801 9.02 15.33 1.98
C TRP A 801 8.71 13.93 1.41
N GLU A 802 9.27 12.87 2.02
CA GLU A 802 9.02 11.47 1.65
C GLU A 802 7.72 10.88 2.22
N ASN A 803 7.07 11.61 3.13
CA ASN A 803 5.73 11.33 3.65
C ASN A 803 4.70 12.30 3.04
N PRO A 804 4.42 12.24 1.72
CA PRO A 804 3.52 13.19 1.08
C PRO A 804 2.10 13.09 1.65
N ILE A 805 1.45 14.24 1.78
CA ILE A 805 0.03 14.37 2.05
C ILE A 805 -0.72 13.97 0.77
N VAL A 806 -1.67 13.06 0.90
CA VAL A 806 -2.40 12.45 -0.20
C VAL A 806 -3.71 13.20 -0.46
N GLY A 807 -4.46 13.51 0.61
CA GLY A 807 -5.73 14.24 0.50
C GLY A 807 -6.64 14.02 1.69
N THR A 808 -7.85 14.56 1.62
CA THR A 808 -8.83 14.45 2.70
C THR A 808 -9.52 13.08 2.69
N VAL A 809 -9.75 12.51 3.87
CA VAL A 809 -10.60 11.32 4.05
C VAL A 809 -12.05 11.75 4.18
N GLU A 810 -12.35 12.56 5.19
CA GLU A 810 -13.68 13.11 5.48
C GLU A 810 -13.53 14.32 6.41
N VAL A 811 -14.51 15.23 6.39
CA VAL A 811 -14.58 16.37 7.33
C VAL A 811 -15.94 16.38 7.99
N PHE A 812 -15.97 16.46 9.32
CA PHE A 812 -17.20 16.47 10.10
C PHE A 812 -17.40 17.80 10.84
N THR A 813 -18.66 18.15 11.10
CA THR A 813 -19.05 19.24 12.01
C THR A 813 -20.19 18.79 12.92
N ASN A 814 -20.23 19.27 14.16
CA ASN A 814 -21.34 19.01 15.07
C ASN A 814 -22.41 20.12 15.07
N GLY A 815 -22.30 21.14 14.19
CA GLY A 815 -23.22 22.28 14.16
C GLY A 815 -22.96 23.35 15.23
N GLU A 816 -22.26 23.01 16.32
CA GLU A 816 -21.95 23.90 17.45
C GLU A 816 -20.55 24.54 17.35
N GLY A 817 -19.97 24.58 16.14
CA GLY A 817 -18.66 25.19 15.89
C GLY A 817 -17.45 24.29 16.08
N LYS A 818 -17.62 23.02 16.49
CA LYS A 818 -16.57 21.99 16.48
C LYS A 818 -16.50 21.28 15.13
N ARG A 819 -15.30 21.08 14.63
CA ARG A 819 -15.01 20.46 13.34
C ARG A 819 -13.88 19.45 13.48
N ASN A 820 -14.02 18.31 12.82
CA ASN A 820 -13.01 17.26 12.80
C ASN A 820 -12.58 17.01 11.36
N TYR A 821 -11.28 17.12 11.09
CA TYR A 821 -10.69 16.88 9.79
C TYR A 821 -9.86 15.60 9.83
N PHE A 822 -10.15 14.67 8.92
CA PHE A 822 -9.34 13.47 8.74
C PHE A 822 -8.54 13.56 7.44
N ILE A 823 -7.21 13.62 7.53
CA ILE A 823 -6.32 13.90 6.39
C ILE A 823 -5.31 12.76 6.23
N GLU A 824 -5.22 12.20 5.04
CA GLU A 824 -4.35 11.08 4.72
C GLU A 824 -2.98 11.58 4.22
N SER A 825 -1.91 10.98 4.74
CA SER A 825 -0.55 11.06 4.20
C SER A 825 -0.06 9.69 3.73
N ARG A 826 1.21 9.56 3.34
CA ARG A 826 1.76 8.27 2.93
C ARG A 826 1.80 7.26 4.08
N TYR A 827 2.13 7.73 5.29
CA TYR A 827 2.35 6.85 6.45
C TYR A 827 1.38 7.08 7.61
N LYS A 828 0.54 8.13 7.59
CA LYS A 828 -0.42 8.42 8.68
C LYS A 828 -1.79 8.94 8.23
N ILE A 829 -2.82 8.74 9.04
CA ILE A 829 -4.04 9.56 9.07
C ILE A 829 -3.87 10.59 10.18
N PHE A 830 -4.02 11.86 9.84
CA PHE A 830 -4.11 12.96 10.79
C PHE A 830 -5.56 13.22 11.17
N SER A 831 -5.79 13.47 12.44
CA SER A 831 -7.02 14.03 12.99
C SER A 831 -6.72 15.44 13.46
N VAL A 832 -7.46 16.42 12.95
CA VAL A 832 -7.38 17.81 13.40
C VAL A 832 -8.74 18.20 13.94
N THR A 833 -8.78 18.65 15.19
CA THR A 833 -9.99 19.22 15.79
C THR A 833 -9.86 20.74 15.78
N GLU A 834 -10.87 21.40 15.23
CA GLU A 834 -11.01 22.86 15.27
C GLU A 834 -12.25 23.21 16.11
N GLU A 835 -12.08 24.15 17.04
CA GLU A 835 -13.14 24.71 17.86
C GLU A 835 -13.07 26.23 17.77
N ASN A 836 -14.19 26.88 17.41
CA ASN A 836 -14.29 28.34 17.31
C ASN A 836 -13.24 29.01 16.40
N GLY A 837 -12.81 28.33 15.33
CA GLY A 837 -11.82 28.85 14.37
C GLY A 837 -10.36 28.59 14.75
N LEU A 838 -10.08 27.94 15.87
CA LEU A 838 -8.74 27.57 16.32
C LEU A 838 -8.57 26.06 16.36
N VAL A 839 -7.38 25.57 16.01
CA VAL A 839 -7.04 24.15 16.15
C VAL A 839 -6.87 23.83 17.64
N SER A 840 -7.77 23.03 18.20
CA SER A 840 -7.74 22.61 19.60
C SER A 840 -6.89 21.35 19.80
N SER A 841 -6.88 20.44 18.82
CA SER A 841 -5.99 19.27 18.84
C SER A 841 -5.55 18.84 17.43
N MET A 842 -4.35 18.28 17.34
CA MET A 842 -3.84 17.66 16.12
C MET A 842 -3.00 16.44 16.50
N SER A 843 -3.39 15.28 16.01
CA SER A 843 -2.73 14.01 16.27
C SER A 843 -2.82 13.11 15.05
N ALA A 844 -2.06 12.02 15.02
CA ALA A 844 -1.99 11.17 13.84
C ALA A 844 -1.70 9.72 14.19
N LEU A 845 -2.34 8.80 13.47
CA LEU A 845 -2.13 7.36 13.60
C LEU A 845 -1.47 6.80 12.35
N PRO A 846 -0.61 5.77 12.49
CA PRO A 846 0.03 5.14 11.35
C PRO A 846 -1.00 4.46 10.43
N VAL A 847 -0.72 4.48 9.12
CA VAL A 847 -1.46 3.71 8.12
C VAL A 847 -0.63 2.58 7.57
N ASN A 848 -1.33 1.52 7.21
CA ASN A 848 -0.76 0.32 6.66
C ASN A 848 -0.81 0.37 5.15
N ARG A 849 0.38 0.46 4.54
CA ARG A 849 0.58 0.28 3.11
C ARG A 849 1.62 -0.81 2.88
N GLU A 850 1.49 -1.52 1.78
CA GLU A 850 2.46 -2.55 1.37
C GLU A 850 2.90 -2.25 -0.06
N SER A 851 4.21 -2.13 -0.25
CA SER A 851 4.82 -1.91 -1.57
C SER A 851 6.11 -2.72 -1.73
N SER A 852 6.28 -3.80 -0.96
CA SER A 852 7.47 -4.64 -0.99
C SER A 852 7.55 -5.54 -2.24
N TYR A 853 6.54 -5.48 -3.13
CA TYR A 853 6.53 -6.17 -4.41
C TYR A 853 6.40 -5.17 -5.59
N PRO A 854 7.26 -5.25 -6.62
CA PRO A 854 7.27 -4.27 -7.71
C PRO A 854 5.92 -4.11 -8.42
N GLY A 855 5.47 -2.87 -8.64
CA GLY A 855 4.24 -2.55 -9.38
C GLY A 855 2.91 -2.82 -8.65
N LEU A 856 2.94 -3.32 -7.41
CA LEU A 856 1.75 -3.48 -6.58
C LEU A 856 1.87 -2.64 -5.30
N SER A 857 0.95 -1.70 -5.12
CA SER A 857 0.80 -0.94 -3.88
C SER A 857 -0.53 -1.31 -3.25
N PHE A 858 -0.49 -1.81 -2.02
CA PHE A 858 -1.67 -2.09 -1.21
C PHE A 858 -1.81 -0.98 -0.18
N SER A 859 -3.05 -0.53 0.05
CA SER A 859 -3.37 0.43 1.09
C SER A 859 -4.65 0.02 1.78
N GLN A 860 -4.72 0.30 3.08
CA GLN A 860 -5.98 0.29 3.81
C GLN A 860 -6.99 1.19 3.08
N SER A 861 -8.25 0.79 3.09
CA SER A 861 -9.34 1.65 2.68
C SER A 861 -9.82 2.46 3.88
N PHE A 862 -10.00 3.77 3.71
CA PHE A 862 -10.49 4.67 4.75
C PHE A 862 -11.86 5.22 4.39
N GLN A 863 -12.78 5.22 5.34
CA GLN A 863 -14.12 5.80 5.20
C GLN A 863 -14.48 6.54 6.49
N GLY A 864 -14.97 7.77 6.38
CA GLY A 864 -15.50 8.49 7.53
C GLY A 864 -16.73 7.78 8.09
N VAL A 865 -16.82 7.70 9.41
CA VAL A 865 -17.96 7.12 10.14
C VAL A 865 -18.40 8.04 11.27
N SER A 866 -19.70 8.04 11.54
CA SER A 866 -20.28 8.67 12.73
C SER A 866 -20.60 7.58 13.76
N LEU A 867 -20.20 7.82 15.00
CA LEU A 867 -20.27 6.89 16.12
C LEU A 867 -21.42 7.24 17.10
N GLY A 868 -22.28 8.19 16.74
CA GLY A 868 -23.35 8.69 17.61
C GLY A 868 -22.87 9.79 18.56
N ASP A 869 -23.81 10.55 19.12
CA ASP A 869 -23.57 11.58 20.15
C ASP A 869 -22.45 12.58 19.79
N GLY A 870 -22.37 12.96 18.50
CA GLY A 870 -21.35 13.88 17.99
C GLY A 870 -19.96 13.27 17.78
N HIS A 871 -19.75 12.00 18.13
CA HIS A 871 -18.48 11.31 17.91
C HIS A 871 -18.34 10.85 16.46
N VAL A 872 -17.13 11.02 15.92
CA VAL A 872 -16.80 10.75 14.51
C VAL A 872 -15.42 10.13 14.41
N GLY A 873 -15.22 9.33 13.37
CA GLY A 873 -13.97 8.64 13.18
C GLY A 873 -13.75 8.18 11.74
N VAL A 874 -12.73 7.35 11.57
CA VAL A 874 -12.34 6.75 10.30
C VAL A 874 -12.37 5.24 10.45
N PHE A 875 -13.26 4.59 9.71
CA PHE A 875 -13.27 3.16 9.54
C PHE A 875 -12.14 2.73 8.60
N THR A 876 -11.42 1.69 9.00
CA THR A 876 -10.35 1.06 8.22
C THR A 876 -10.54 -0.46 8.14
N ASP A 877 -10.30 -1.01 6.95
CA ASP A 877 -10.30 -2.44 6.69
C ASP A 877 -8.90 -2.89 6.27
N THR A 878 -8.31 -3.81 7.04
CA THR A 878 -6.93 -4.26 6.85
C THR A 878 -6.81 -5.59 6.12
N LYS A 879 -7.94 -6.18 5.70
CA LYS A 879 -8.00 -7.51 5.04
C LYS A 879 -7.24 -7.59 3.73
N SER A 880 -7.14 -6.49 3.01
CA SER A 880 -6.40 -6.45 1.75
C SER A 880 -4.88 -6.58 1.96
N ILE A 881 -4.38 -6.52 3.20
CA ILE A 881 -2.94 -6.48 3.48
C ILE A 881 -2.48 -7.45 4.57
N TYR A 882 -3.01 -7.37 5.80
CA TYR A 882 -2.35 -8.00 6.96
C TYR A 882 -3.21 -8.96 7.78
N GLY A 883 -4.54 -8.86 7.77
CA GLY A 883 -5.27 -9.57 8.80
C GLY A 883 -6.76 -9.70 8.60
N GLU A 884 -7.40 -10.06 9.70
CA GLU A 884 -8.84 -10.26 9.82
C GLU A 884 -9.46 -9.19 10.70
N THR A 885 -8.78 -8.05 10.85
CA THR A 885 -9.20 -6.97 11.74
C THR A 885 -9.77 -5.81 10.94
N VAL A 886 -10.87 -5.28 11.45
CA VAL A 886 -11.44 -4.00 11.01
C VAL A 886 -11.45 -3.07 12.21
N SER A 887 -11.17 -1.79 11.98
CA SER A 887 -10.97 -0.86 13.09
C SER A 887 -11.65 0.47 12.82
N VAL A 888 -12.00 1.19 13.88
CA VAL A 888 -12.30 2.62 13.80
C VAL A 888 -11.23 3.39 14.55
N MET A 889 -10.68 4.41 13.90
CA MET A 889 -9.84 5.42 14.52
C MET A 889 -10.73 6.62 14.90
N THR A 890 -10.67 7.10 16.13
CA THR A 890 -11.52 8.19 16.61
C THR A 890 -10.79 9.02 17.67
N ASN A 891 -11.25 10.25 17.88
CA ASN A 891 -10.79 11.07 18.99
C ASN A 891 -11.47 10.60 20.29
N VAL A 892 -10.68 10.34 21.33
CA VAL A 892 -11.11 10.07 22.71
C VAL A 892 -10.28 11.00 23.59
N ASP A 893 -10.93 11.83 24.41
CA ASP A 893 -10.25 12.79 25.29
C ASP A 893 -9.18 13.65 24.58
N ASN A 894 -9.49 14.11 23.36
CA ASN A 894 -8.63 14.86 22.44
C ASN A 894 -7.42 14.10 21.85
N GLU A 895 -7.29 12.80 22.11
CA GLU A 895 -6.28 11.94 21.50
C GLU A 895 -6.88 11.11 20.36
N PHE A 896 -6.23 11.11 19.19
CA PHE A 896 -6.65 10.28 18.06
C PHE A 896 -6.06 8.89 18.21
N ILE A 897 -6.92 7.93 18.61
CA ILE A 897 -6.53 6.56 18.92
C ILE A 897 -7.38 5.56 18.14
N ARG A 898 -7.01 4.28 18.24
CA ARG A 898 -7.82 3.15 17.78
C ARG A 898 -8.38 2.45 19.01
N PRO A 899 -9.61 2.72 19.47
CA PRO A 899 -10.14 2.12 20.69
C PRO A 899 -10.26 0.59 20.59
N VAL A 900 -9.96 -0.14 21.66
CA VAL A 900 -10.14 -1.60 21.73
C VAL A 900 -11.57 -2.01 21.34
N LYS A 901 -12.58 -1.27 21.83
CA LYS A 901 -14.01 -1.46 21.53
C LYS A 901 -14.30 -1.51 20.02
N PHE A 902 -13.59 -0.72 19.22
CA PHE A 902 -13.78 -0.64 17.77
C PHE A 902 -12.70 -1.36 16.97
N ASN A 903 -11.73 -2.01 17.61
CA ASN A 903 -10.72 -2.81 16.94
C ASN A 903 -11.17 -4.28 16.91
N ILE A 904 -11.97 -4.63 15.90
CA ILE A 904 -12.75 -5.87 15.89
C ILE A 904 -12.00 -6.96 15.12
N LEU A 905 -11.74 -8.08 15.79
CA LEU A 905 -11.26 -9.31 15.14
C LEU A 905 -12.44 -10.05 14.49
N MET A 906 -12.36 -10.28 13.17
CA MET A 906 -13.40 -11.01 12.44
C MET A 906 -13.45 -12.47 12.87
N LYS A 907 -14.68 -12.96 13.07
CA LYS A 907 -14.93 -14.37 13.41
C LYS A 907 -14.32 -15.30 12.35
N PRO A 908 -13.86 -16.51 12.74
CA PRO A 908 -13.26 -17.48 11.81
C PRO A 908 -14.14 -17.78 10.58
N ASN A 909 -15.45 -17.73 10.74
CA ASN A 909 -16.43 -18.07 9.72
C ASN A 909 -17.10 -16.85 9.06
N CYS A 910 -16.52 -15.66 9.19
CA CYS A 910 -17.07 -14.41 8.65
C CYS A 910 -16.03 -13.62 7.83
N VAL A 911 -16.52 -12.84 6.87
CA VAL A 911 -15.74 -11.92 6.04
C VAL A 911 -16.40 -10.55 6.09
N SER A 912 -15.72 -9.48 6.50
CA SER A 912 -16.32 -8.14 6.41
C SER A 912 -16.56 -7.75 4.95
N ILE A 913 -17.70 -7.12 4.69
CA ILE A 913 -18.10 -6.53 3.40
C ILE A 913 -18.12 -5.00 3.47
N GLY A 914 -17.42 -4.44 4.47
CA GLY A 914 -17.30 -3.02 4.75
C GLY A 914 -18.31 -2.50 5.78
N GLN A 915 -18.33 -1.18 5.95
CA GLN A 915 -19.32 -0.48 6.77
C GLN A 915 -20.43 0.11 5.88
N SER A 916 -21.62 0.30 6.42
CA SER A 916 -22.73 0.98 5.76
C SER A 916 -23.47 1.85 6.75
N GLU A 917 -24.13 2.87 6.26
CA GLU A 917 -25.06 3.64 7.07
C GLU A 917 -26.47 3.08 6.94
N ILE A 918 -27.09 2.77 8.07
CA ILE A 918 -28.45 2.24 8.14
C ILE A 918 -29.14 2.96 9.29
N LYS A 919 -30.30 3.57 9.03
CA LYS A 919 -31.09 4.31 10.03
C LYS A 919 -30.25 5.34 10.80
N GLY A 920 -29.43 6.11 10.09
CA GLY A 920 -28.58 7.12 10.70
C GLY A 920 -27.44 6.57 11.56
N SER A 921 -27.17 5.26 11.60
CA SER A 921 -26.06 4.65 12.35
C SER A 921 -25.04 4.00 11.42
N SER A 922 -23.75 4.10 11.76
CA SER A 922 -22.70 3.38 11.03
C SER A 922 -22.69 1.92 11.50
N MET A 923 -22.84 0.99 10.58
CA MET A 923 -22.93 -0.45 10.84
C MET A 923 -21.81 -1.17 10.10
N LEU A 924 -20.98 -1.91 10.83
CA LEU A 924 -20.09 -2.89 10.22
C LEU A 924 -20.92 -4.07 9.71
N GLN A 925 -20.68 -4.50 8.48
CA GLN A 925 -21.34 -5.67 7.89
C GLN A 925 -20.35 -6.82 7.66
N MET A 926 -20.78 -8.03 8.01
CA MET A 926 -19.99 -9.26 7.91
C MET A 926 -20.80 -10.35 7.21
N HIS A 927 -20.25 -10.95 6.17
CA HIS A 927 -20.82 -12.13 5.51
C HIS A 927 -20.27 -13.40 6.15
N CYS A 928 -21.15 -14.14 6.83
CA CYS A 928 -20.81 -15.31 7.63
C CYS A 928 -21.39 -16.59 7.02
N THR A 929 -20.78 -17.74 7.32
CA THR A 929 -21.26 -19.05 6.84
C THR A 929 -21.01 -20.18 7.82
N ASN A 930 -21.78 -21.26 7.68
CA ASN A 930 -21.51 -22.57 8.29
C ASN A 930 -21.14 -23.65 7.26
N GLY A 931 -20.77 -23.25 6.04
CA GLY A 931 -20.43 -24.13 4.92
C GLY A 931 -21.62 -24.56 4.05
N LYS A 932 -22.87 -24.51 4.56
CA LYS A 932 -24.09 -24.78 3.79
C LYS A 932 -24.88 -23.50 3.52
N ASN A 933 -25.18 -22.76 4.59
CA ASN A 933 -25.94 -21.52 4.58
C ASN A 933 -25.04 -20.33 4.88
N SER A 934 -25.46 -19.14 4.45
CA SER A 934 -24.79 -17.88 4.79
C SER A 934 -25.78 -16.81 5.24
N TRP A 935 -25.28 -15.82 5.96
CA TRP A 935 -26.05 -14.71 6.51
C TRP A 935 -25.16 -13.47 6.63
N ILE A 936 -25.79 -12.30 6.76
CA ILE A 936 -25.13 -11.04 7.06
C ILE A 936 -25.28 -10.76 8.56
N GLU A 937 -24.15 -10.61 9.25
CA GLU A 937 -24.08 -10.06 10.60
C GLU A 937 -23.84 -8.56 10.55
N ARG A 938 -24.48 -7.84 11.47
CA ARG A 938 -24.26 -6.40 11.62
C ARG A 938 -23.86 -6.06 13.04
N GLN A 939 -22.83 -5.24 13.16
CA GLN A 939 -22.39 -4.67 14.42
C GLN A 939 -22.51 -3.15 14.34
N LYS A 940 -23.21 -2.56 15.30
CA LYS A 940 -23.32 -1.10 15.40
C LYS A 940 -21.99 -0.53 15.85
N LEU A 941 -21.51 0.52 15.16
CA LEU A 941 -20.33 1.28 15.57
C LEU A 941 -20.82 2.48 16.37
N SER A 942 -21.02 2.31 17.68
CA SER A 942 -21.47 3.37 18.60
C SER A 942 -20.51 3.57 19.74
N PHE A 943 -20.19 4.84 20.03
CA PHE A 943 -19.22 5.28 21.05
C PHE A 943 -19.47 4.65 22.42
#